data_AF-A0A6J6A481-F1
#
_entry.id   AF-A0A6J6A481-F1
#
_cell.length_a   1.000
_cell.length_b   1.000
_cell.length_c   1.000
_cell.angle_alpha   90.00
_cell.angle_beta   90.00
_cell.angle_gamma   90.00
#
_symmetry.space_group_name_H-M   'P 1'
#
loop_
_entity.id
_entity.type
_entity.pdbx_description
1 polymer ?
#
loop_
_entity_poly.entity_id
_entity_poly.type
_entity_poly.pdbx_seq_one_letter_code
_entity_poly.pdbx_strand_id
1 'polypeptide(L)'
;MLRPRLLLPLALLVGACADNPSATTTTPAAAAASTTALATTTTVAPAPKTIDELLTLGRPLVLAHTAGEDEFPASTMYAFGESAKAGVDMLDLNVMLSKDGVLVVQHDDTVDGSTNGTGAVGDLTYAQISALDDAYWFTQACGVCHDRPESEYLYRGMRTGDAPPPNGYSADDFAVPTFEQLAARFPSLSMGIEIKGTGAPAHAAADELARLLVALDRVDSTVISSFDDEVLTYFHSLLPAAELSPGQGALTDWVLSRKPVPAGMRILQLPPTASGITVITPQLVADSAAAGYVVWVWPNDRTLENLASYASFLEMGVTGLNINYPAQGVQAVKDFVANAAVATAASTGCGAAIPPGETTQPFTAAGLDGSYIRHLPPVYDGTRALPLVIDLHGWSESAAIHVQFSGLGATGDKHGFITITPAIERPVDLWNTSSGSADLTWLEGMLDDAEASTCIDTNRVFFAGMSNGAMMTSRVACWIPDRVAAAAPVAGVRHESDCAPGRTVPMIAFHGTDDAYLAYTGGYGPKVAALPRPDGSGPIGTAVIAGDEAPVAVPDVVAAWANANGCTGDPVDTDVADDVVRRTWTCPADGETVLYTITGGGHTWPGSAVAAKVEDLIGRTTMSISANELMWEFFRRHPLHG
;
A
#
# COMPACT_ATOMS: atom_id res chain seq x y z
N MET A 1 16.58 -30.45 37.46
CA MET A 1 17.12 -31.60 38.21
C MET A 1 18.02 -32.41 37.28
N LEU A 2 19.21 -32.76 37.78
CA LEU A 2 20.40 -33.24 37.08
C LEU A 2 20.25 -34.62 36.41
N ARG A 3 20.93 -34.82 35.27
CA ARG A 3 22.08 -35.76 35.19
C ARG A 3 22.94 -35.57 33.92
N PRO A 4 24.29 -35.53 34.06
CA PRO A 4 25.29 -35.47 32.99
C PRO A 4 26.02 -36.82 32.76
N ARG A 5 26.82 -36.90 31.69
CA ARG A 5 27.92 -37.87 31.43
C ARG A 5 28.89 -37.24 30.42
N LEU A 6 30.20 -37.44 30.40
CA LEU A 6 31.25 -37.82 31.35
C LEU A 6 32.57 -37.61 30.60
N LEU A 7 33.57 -36.97 31.22
CA LEU A 7 34.99 -36.94 30.79
C LEU A 7 35.67 -38.30 31.01
N LEU A 8 36.82 -38.57 30.35
CA LEU A 8 38.16 -38.84 30.95
C LEU A 8 39.25 -39.27 29.88
N PRO A 9 40.56 -39.44 30.19
CA PRO A 9 41.61 -38.46 29.90
C PRO A 9 42.94 -39.00 29.30
N LEU A 10 43.88 -38.07 29.11
CA LEU A 10 45.36 -38.06 29.26
C LEU A 10 46.17 -39.38 29.43
N ALA A 11 47.30 -39.48 28.71
CA ALA A 11 48.47 -40.25 29.13
C ALA A 11 49.80 -39.55 28.73
N LEU A 12 50.67 -39.37 29.72
CA LEU A 12 52.08 -38.97 29.64
C LEU A 12 52.99 -40.21 29.47
N LEU A 13 54.17 -40.05 28.87
CA LEU A 13 55.34 -40.89 29.17
C LEU A 13 56.67 -40.17 28.88
N VAL A 14 57.71 -40.62 29.59
CA VAL A 14 58.91 -39.94 30.07
C VAL A 14 60.18 -40.45 29.34
N GLY A 15 61.27 -39.66 29.34
CA GLY A 15 62.66 -40.13 29.16
C GLY A 15 63.66 -38.97 29.04
N ALA A 16 64.22 -38.44 30.14
CA ALA A 16 65.55 -38.74 30.75
C ALA A 16 66.76 -38.07 30.03
N CYS A 17 67.36 -37.03 30.63
CA CYS A 17 68.69 -36.98 31.33
C CYS A 17 69.91 -36.89 30.38
N ALA A 18 70.95 -36.07 30.54
CA ALA A 18 71.40 -35.11 31.55
C ALA A 18 72.55 -34.23 30.97
N ASP A 19 72.98 -33.27 31.80
CA ASP A 19 74.31 -32.62 31.89
C ASP A 19 74.48 -31.15 31.44
N ASN A 20 74.68 -30.32 32.46
CA ASN A 20 75.14 -28.94 32.52
C ASN A 20 76.69 -28.94 32.60
N PRO A 21 77.42 -27.91 32.14
CA PRO A 21 77.54 -26.70 32.97
C PRO A 21 77.64 -25.36 32.24
N SER A 22 77.21 -24.33 32.94
CA SER A 22 77.32 -22.91 32.65
C SER A 22 78.78 -22.42 32.51
N ALA A 23 79.03 -21.53 31.54
CA ALA A 23 79.72 -20.26 31.78
C ALA A 23 79.63 -19.29 30.58
N THR A 24 79.22 -18.05 30.91
CA THR A 24 79.56 -16.76 30.28
C THR A 24 78.99 -16.38 28.90
N THR A 25 77.85 -15.68 28.97
CA THR A 25 77.60 -14.32 28.45
C THR A 25 78.23 -13.92 27.12
N THR A 26 77.39 -13.79 26.10
CA THR A 26 77.38 -12.66 25.15
C THR A 26 75.99 -12.61 24.51
N THR A 27 75.33 -11.46 24.60
CA THR A 27 74.00 -11.21 24.05
C THR A 27 74.08 -11.04 22.53
N PRO A 28 73.32 -11.80 21.71
CA PRO A 28 73.08 -11.44 20.32
C PRO A 28 71.64 -10.93 20.14
N ALA A 29 71.55 -9.85 19.37
CA ALA A 29 70.34 -9.16 18.97
C ALA A 29 69.29 -10.12 18.38
N ALA A 30 68.05 -9.99 18.85
CA ALA A 30 66.90 -10.68 18.31
C ALA A 30 66.68 -10.29 16.84
N ALA A 31 66.54 -11.32 16.00
CA ALA A 31 66.18 -11.20 14.61
C ALA A 31 64.84 -10.46 14.44
N ALA A 32 64.81 -9.51 13.50
CA ALA A 32 63.61 -8.79 13.11
C ALA A 32 62.55 -9.77 12.58
N ALA A 33 61.43 -9.86 13.29
CA ALA A 33 60.22 -10.46 12.78
C ALA A 33 59.59 -9.48 11.78
N SER A 34 59.50 -9.88 10.52
CA SER A 34 58.78 -9.14 9.49
C SER A 34 57.31 -8.99 9.88
N THR A 35 56.90 -7.76 10.20
CA THR A 35 55.50 -7.38 10.32
C THR A 35 54.89 -7.31 8.92
N THR A 36 54.18 -8.37 8.52
CA THR A 36 53.17 -8.25 7.47
C THR A 36 52.08 -7.31 7.98
N ALA A 37 52.09 -6.06 7.54
CA ALA A 37 50.97 -5.15 7.71
C ALA A 37 49.73 -5.80 7.09
N LEU A 38 48.68 -6.02 7.89
CA LEU A 38 47.36 -6.25 7.33
C LEU A 38 47.00 -5.01 6.53
N ALA A 39 46.87 -5.17 5.21
CA ALA A 39 46.23 -4.17 4.38
C ALA A 39 44.78 -4.05 4.86
N THR A 40 44.48 -3.00 5.61
CA THR A 40 43.11 -2.52 5.78
C THR A 40 42.60 -2.12 4.40
N THR A 41 41.86 -3.00 3.74
CA THR A 41 41.00 -2.62 2.64
C THR A 41 39.95 -1.67 3.22
N THR A 42 40.16 -0.37 3.05
CA THR A 42 39.11 0.63 3.24
C THR A 42 38.06 0.32 2.17
N THR A 43 36.97 -0.35 2.55
CA THR A 43 35.78 -0.45 1.71
C THR A 43 35.27 0.96 1.52
N VAL A 44 35.54 1.54 0.35
CA VAL A 44 34.91 2.81 -0.06
C VAL A 44 33.41 2.57 -0.02
N ALA A 45 32.67 3.38 0.74
CA ALA A 45 31.22 3.29 0.77
C ALA A 45 30.69 3.41 -0.68
N PRO A 46 29.69 2.62 -1.08
CA PRO A 46 29.14 2.73 -2.42
C PRO A 46 28.66 4.16 -2.67
N ALA A 47 29.02 4.71 -3.84
CA ALA A 47 28.54 6.02 -4.30
C ALA A 47 27.00 6.03 -4.40
N PRO A 48 26.35 7.19 -4.26
CA PRO A 48 24.91 7.27 -4.42
C PRO A 48 24.54 7.03 -5.89
N LYS A 49 23.33 6.51 -6.12
CA LYS A 49 22.81 6.41 -7.49
C LYS A 49 22.63 7.81 -8.07
N THR A 50 23.00 7.96 -9.33
CA THR A 50 22.62 9.17 -10.09
C THR A 50 21.11 9.21 -10.31
N ILE A 51 20.56 10.39 -10.61
CA ILE A 51 19.13 10.51 -10.92
C ILE A 51 18.78 9.72 -12.18
N ASP A 52 19.66 9.67 -13.19
CA ASP A 52 19.46 8.81 -14.37
C ASP A 52 19.38 7.32 -14.00
N GLU A 53 20.24 6.84 -13.11
CA GLU A 53 20.18 5.45 -12.62
C GLU A 53 18.90 5.16 -11.84
N LEU A 54 18.39 6.12 -11.07
CA LEU A 54 17.12 5.98 -10.35
C LEU A 54 15.93 5.90 -11.29
N LEU A 55 15.85 6.83 -12.25
CA LEU A 55 14.74 6.88 -13.21
C LEU A 55 14.71 5.67 -14.17
N THR A 56 15.79 4.90 -14.26
CA THR A 56 15.90 3.70 -15.10
C THR A 56 15.74 2.38 -14.34
N LEU A 57 15.41 2.40 -13.04
CA LEU A 57 15.19 1.19 -12.23
C LEU A 57 14.03 0.30 -12.69
N GLY A 58 13.16 0.79 -13.58
CA GLY A 58 12.01 0.03 -14.10
C GLY A 58 10.92 -0.21 -13.05
N ARG A 59 10.95 0.51 -11.93
CA ARG A 59 9.91 0.52 -10.90
C ARG A 59 9.74 1.93 -10.32
N PRO A 60 8.59 2.22 -9.67
CA PRO A 60 8.42 3.46 -8.93
C PRO A 60 9.45 3.61 -7.80
N LEU A 61 9.76 4.86 -7.46
CA LEU A 61 10.69 5.26 -6.40
C LEU A 61 9.95 5.61 -5.11
N VAL A 62 10.61 5.44 -3.96
CA VAL A 62 10.12 5.92 -2.67
C VAL A 62 11.06 6.98 -2.12
N LEU A 63 10.50 8.14 -1.78
CA LEU A 63 11.15 9.27 -1.14
C LEU A 63 10.55 9.45 0.26
N ALA A 64 11.40 9.64 1.26
CA ALA A 64 10.97 9.91 2.62
C ALA A 64 10.76 11.42 2.83
N HIS A 65 9.52 11.89 2.67
CA HIS A 65 9.16 13.31 2.80
C HIS A 65 9.57 13.83 4.17
N THR A 66 10.45 14.83 4.21
CA THR A 66 11.03 15.39 5.45
C THR A 66 11.61 14.35 6.41
N ALA A 67 12.10 13.22 5.89
CA ALA A 67 12.55 12.02 6.61
C ALA A 67 11.45 11.10 7.18
N GLY A 68 10.21 11.24 6.72
CA GLY A 68 9.05 10.46 7.14
C GLY A 68 8.30 11.06 8.34
N GLU A 69 7.87 12.33 8.23
CA GLU A 69 7.35 13.14 9.34
C GLU A 69 6.18 12.58 10.16
N ASP A 70 5.44 11.60 9.64
CA ASP A 70 4.34 10.97 10.39
C ASP A 70 4.71 9.60 10.96
N GLU A 71 5.85 9.05 10.55
CA GLU A 71 6.43 7.83 11.11
C GLU A 71 7.51 8.15 12.16
N PHE A 72 8.27 9.24 11.96
CA PHE A 72 9.44 9.63 12.77
C PHE A 72 9.52 11.17 12.93
N PRO A 73 10.27 11.70 13.93
CA PRO A 73 10.45 13.14 14.10
C PRO A 73 11.18 13.75 12.90
N ALA A 74 10.42 14.52 12.10
CA ALA A 74 10.85 15.13 10.85
C ALA A 74 12.20 15.85 10.96
N SER A 75 12.96 15.88 9.87
CA SER A 75 14.25 16.59 9.75
C SER A 75 15.36 16.16 10.72
N THR A 76 15.19 15.13 11.55
CA THR A 76 16.24 14.60 12.44
C THR A 76 17.12 13.52 11.79
N MET A 77 18.37 13.39 12.22
CA MET A 77 19.25 12.30 11.77
C MET A 77 18.68 10.91 12.12
N TYR A 78 17.95 10.82 13.23
CA TYR A 78 17.19 9.63 13.60
C TYR A 78 16.17 9.23 12.53
N ALA A 79 15.31 10.17 12.09
CA ALA A 79 14.29 9.91 11.09
C ALA A 79 14.88 9.54 9.72
N PHE A 80 15.96 10.22 9.29
CA PHE A 80 16.66 9.83 8.06
C PHE A 80 17.26 8.42 8.18
N GLY A 81 17.76 8.06 9.38
CA GLY A 81 18.30 6.73 9.67
C GLY A 81 17.25 5.63 9.60
N GLU A 82 16.06 5.85 10.16
CA GLU A 82 14.96 4.89 10.09
C GLU A 82 14.38 4.79 8.66
N SER A 83 14.23 5.91 7.96
CA SER A 83 13.84 5.93 6.54
C SER A 83 14.82 5.14 5.66
N ALA A 84 16.13 5.32 5.87
CA ALA A 84 17.15 4.54 5.17
C ALA A 84 17.04 3.04 5.47
N LYS A 85 16.75 2.65 6.72
CA LYS A 85 16.52 1.24 7.10
C LYS A 85 15.25 0.66 6.48
N ALA A 86 14.20 1.47 6.30
CA ALA A 86 12.98 1.06 5.61
C ALA A 86 13.24 0.70 4.13
N GLY A 87 14.31 1.26 3.54
CA GLY A 87 14.76 0.95 2.20
C GLY A 87 14.24 1.91 1.13
N VAL A 88 14.07 3.20 1.48
CA VAL A 88 13.75 4.25 0.52
C VAL A 88 14.87 4.43 -0.51
N ASP A 89 14.49 4.92 -1.69
CA ASP A 89 15.43 5.19 -2.78
C ASP A 89 16.14 6.54 -2.60
N MET A 90 15.48 7.48 -1.93
CA MET A 90 15.94 8.85 -1.78
C MET A 90 15.44 9.45 -0.46
N LEU A 91 16.30 10.26 0.17
CA LEU A 91 15.92 11.08 1.32
C LEU A 91 15.44 12.44 0.83
N ASP A 92 14.26 12.87 1.24
CA ASP A 92 13.71 14.17 0.87
C ASP A 92 13.81 15.14 2.04
N LEU A 93 14.31 16.35 1.78
CA LEU A 93 14.68 17.30 2.81
C LEU A 93 14.54 18.75 2.35
N ASN A 94 14.43 19.65 3.33
CA ASN A 94 14.28 21.08 3.12
C ASN A 94 15.49 21.80 3.67
N VAL A 95 15.99 22.81 2.95
CA VAL A 95 17.16 23.58 3.37
C VAL A 95 16.91 25.07 3.42
N MET A 96 17.57 25.70 4.39
CA MET A 96 17.68 27.14 4.54
C MET A 96 18.97 27.51 5.27
N LEU A 97 19.33 28.79 5.33
CA LEU A 97 20.53 29.24 6.03
C LEU A 97 20.24 29.69 7.46
N SER A 98 21.12 29.30 8.38
CA SER A 98 21.26 29.95 9.68
C SER A 98 21.83 31.37 9.53
N LYS A 99 21.77 32.16 10.60
CA LYS A 99 22.33 33.52 10.67
C LYS A 99 23.81 33.60 10.31
N ASP A 100 24.58 32.57 10.65
CA ASP A 100 26.02 32.46 10.40
C ASP A 100 26.34 31.72 9.09
N GLY A 101 25.34 31.50 8.23
CA GLY A 101 25.52 30.99 6.86
C GLY A 101 25.70 29.49 6.76
N VAL A 102 25.25 28.71 7.76
CA VAL A 102 25.27 27.25 7.71
C VAL A 102 23.97 26.75 7.06
N LEU A 103 24.09 25.85 6.09
CA LEU A 103 22.94 25.21 5.44
C LEU A 103 22.34 24.13 6.36
N VAL A 104 21.23 24.48 7.00
CA VAL A 104 20.51 23.61 7.94
C VAL A 104 19.38 22.88 7.24
N VAL A 105 19.06 21.68 7.74
CA VAL A 105 17.96 20.86 7.27
C VAL A 105 16.76 21.08 8.18
N GLN A 106 15.77 21.83 7.72
CA GLN A 106 14.58 22.21 8.50
C GLN A 106 13.42 22.45 7.53
N HIS A 107 12.24 21.96 7.87
CA HIS A 107 11.03 22.19 7.07
C HIS A 107 10.46 23.60 7.28
N ASP A 108 10.22 23.99 8.52
CA ASP A 108 9.56 25.26 8.85
C ASP A 108 10.54 26.45 8.86
N ASP A 109 10.04 27.66 8.56
CA ASP A 109 10.83 28.90 8.62
C ASP A 109 11.32 29.24 10.05
N THR A 110 10.71 28.63 11.06
CA THR A 110 11.04 28.79 12.48
C THR A 110 11.37 27.43 13.12
N VAL A 111 12.04 27.48 14.27
CA VAL A 111 12.32 26.28 15.08
C VAL A 111 11.15 25.90 15.99
N ASP A 112 10.12 26.74 16.08
CA ASP A 112 9.04 26.65 17.07
C ASP A 112 8.18 25.38 16.91
N GLY A 113 8.00 24.93 15.66
CA GLY A 113 7.12 23.82 15.33
C GLY A 113 7.62 22.50 15.92
N SER A 114 8.87 22.13 15.61
CA SER A 114 9.47 20.83 15.96
C SER A 114 10.27 20.86 17.26
N THR A 115 10.81 22.02 17.65
CA THR A 115 11.82 22.10 18.71
C THR A 115 11.33 22.65 20.05
N ASN A 116 12.17 22.56 21.09
CA ASN A 116 11.98 23.28 22.37
C ASN A 116 12.43 24.76 22.34
N GLY A 117 12.82 25.29 21.18
CA GLY A 117 13.24 26.67 20.98
C GLY A 117 12.15 27.54 20.35
N THR A 118 12.49 28.82 20.13
CA THR A 118 11.65 29.75 19.35
C THR A 118 12.51 30.68 18.51
N GLY A 119 12.00 31.12 17.37
CA GLY A 119 12.62 32.09 16.48
C GLY A 119 12.78 31.61 15.03
N ALA A 120 12.96 32.57 14.13
CA ALA A 120 13.27 32.28 12.73
C ALA A 120 14.66 31.64 12.60
N VAL A 121 14.79 30.64 11.74
CA VAL A 121 16.05 29.93 11.51
C VAL A 121 17.16 30.89 11.08
N GLY A 122 16.84 31.83 10.17
CA GLY A 122 17.78 32.85 9.69
C GLY A 122 18.26 33.86 10.75
N ASP A 123 17.62 33.91 11.93
CA ASP A 123 18.01 34.80 13.04
C ASP A 123 18.88 34.11 14.10
N LEU A 124 19.04 32.78 14.00
CA LEU A 124 19.79 31.95 14.95
C LEU A 124 21.10 31.46 14.33
N THR A 125 22.19 31.41 15.10
CA THR A 125 23.41 30.74 14.65
C THR A 125 23.22 29.22 14.67
N TYR A 126 23.99 28.48 13.89
CA TYR A 126 23.89 27.02 13.91
C TYR A 126 24.17 26.42 15.29
N ALA A 127 25.09 27.01 16.06
CA ALA A 127 25.33 26.59 17.44
C ALA A 127 24.08 26.73 18.32
N GLN A 128 23.24 27.75 18.11
CA GLN A 128 21.97 27.90 18.82
C GLN A 128 20.95 26.86 18.34
N ILE A 129 20.84 26.66 17.02
CA ILE A 129 19.91 25.70 16.40
C ILE A 129 20.23 24.25 16.82
N SER A 130 21.47 23.82 16.69
CA SER A 130 21.92 22.46 17.00
C SER A 130 21.79 22.07 18.48
N ALA A 131 21.61 23.03 19.37
CA ALA A 131 21.40 22.81 20.80
C ALA A 131 19.94 22.47 21.13
N LEU A 132 19.01 22.72 20.20
CA LEU A 132 17.59 22.47 20.37
C LEU A 132 17.26 21.00 20.14
N ASP A 133 16.26 20.51 20.89
CA ASP A 133 15.68 19.19 20.74
C ASP A 133 14.65 19.22 19.62
N ASP A 134 14.97 18.66 18.46
CA ASP A 134 14.15 18.73 17.25
C ASP A 134 13.06 17.65 17.17
N ALA A 135 12.96 16.81 18.20
CA ALA A 135 11.90 15.83 18.35
C ALA A 135 10.94 16.16 19.51
N TYR A 136 11.01 17.39 20.03
CA TYR A 136 10.36 17.78 21.28
C TYR A 136 8.83 17.72 21.22
N TRP A 137 8.24 18.00 20.05
CA TRP A 137 6.80 18.00 19.83
C TRP A 137 6.29 16.79 19.04
N PHE A 138 7.13 15.78 18.82
CA PHE A 138 6.73 14.61 18.04
C PHE A 138 5.78 13.68 18.80
N THR A 139 4.69 13.27 18.16
CA THR A 139 3.83 12.15 18.59
C THR A 139 3.42 11.30 17.39
N GLN A 140 3.16 10.01 17.64
CA GLN A 140 2.69 9.09 16.60
C GLN A 140 1.34 9.49 15.98
N ALA A 141 0.51 10.23 16.72
CA ALA A 141 -0.87 10.52 16.31
C ALA A 141 -0.98 11.68 15.32
N CYS A 142 -0.01 12.59 15.29
CA CYS A 142 -0.13 13.86 14.59
C CYS A 142 1.18 14.34 13.93
N GLY A 143 2.27 13.57 14.01
CA GLY A 143 3.61 14.08 13.70
C GLY A 143 4.00 15.14 14.73
N VAL A 144 3.75 16.42 14.43
CA VAL A 144 4.02 17.56 15.32
C VAL A 144 2.72 18.16 15.86
N CYS A 145 2.53 18.12 17.18
CA CYS A 145 1.42 18.84 17.84
C CYS A 145 1.79 19.26 19.28
N HIS A 146 1.09 20.29 19.78
CA HIS A 146 1.49 21.01 21.01
C HIS A 146 0.51 20.81 22.17
N ASP A 147 -0.56 20.06 21.96
CA ASP A 147 -1.72 19.94 22.85
C ASP A 147 -1.93 18.50 23.39
N ARG A 148 -0.93 17.63 23.26
CA ARG A 148 -0.99 16.25 23.74
C ARG A 148 -0.52 16.09 25.19
N PRO A 149 -1.01 15.06 25.90
CA PRO A 149 -0.46 14.63 27.18
C PRO A 149 1.05 14.36 27.08
N GLU A 150 1.78 14.66 28.16
CA GLU A 150 3.25 14.54 28.18
C GLU A 150 3.76 13.14 27.80
N SER A 151 3.00 12.10 28.15
CA SER A 151 3.32 10.70 27.85
C SER A 151 3.28 10.35 26.35
N GLU A 152 2.69 11.19 25.50
CA GLU A 152 2.60 10.95 24.06
C GLU A 152 3.82 11.46 23.29
N TYR A 153 4.68 12.30 23.90
CA TYR A 153 5.88 12.83 23.24
C TYR A 153 7.06 11.86 23.35
N LEU A 154 7.13 10.93 22.40
CA LEU A 154 7.98 9.74 22.47
C LEU A 154 9.48 10.03 22.53
N TYR A 155 9.93 11.13 21.92
CA TYR A 155 11.35 11.46 21.74
C TYR A 155 11.80 12.70 22.52
N ARG A 156 10.89 13.29 23.30
CA ARG A 156 11.16 14.51 24.06
C ARG A 156 12.28 14.27 25.08
N GLY A 157 13.24 15.18 25.09
CA GLY A 157 14.36 15.19 26.02
C GLY A 157 15.55 14.34 25.56
N MET A 158 15.49 13.70 24.39
CA MET A 158 16.59 12.85 23.92
C MET A 158 17.82 13.67 23.54
N ARG A 159 17.62 14.84 22.91
CA ARG A 159 18.71 15.76 22.59
C ARG A 159 19.37 16.35 23.84
N THR A 160 18.57 16.72 24.84
CA THR A 160 19.03 17.35 26.09
C THR A 160 19.62 16.35 27.08
N GLY A 161 19.38 15.05 26.86
CA GLY A 161 19.83 13.96 27.73
C GLY A 161 18.88 13.66 28.90
N ASP A 162 17.68 14.24 28.89
CA ASP A 162 16.62 13.95 29.86
C ASP A 162 15.98 12.56 29.61
N ALA A 163 16.03 12.08 28.37
CA ALA A 163 15.63 10.73 27.98
C ALA A 163 16.75 10.02 27.20
N PRO A 164 16.91 8.69 27.35
CA PRO A 164 17.92 7.95 26.59
C PRO A 164 17.49 7.77 25.12
N PRO A 165 18.41 7.95 24.15
CA PRO A 165 18.11 7.69 22.75
C PRO A 165 17.91 6.18 22.48
N PRO A 166 17.19 5.81 21.40
CA PRO A 166 17.05 4.42 20.98
C PRO A 166 18.39 3.77 20.64
N ASN A 167 18.45 2.44 20.72
CA ASN A 167 19.67 1.68 20.42
C ASN A 167 20.23 2.01 19.03
N GLY A 168 21.52 2.34 18.98
CA GLY A 168 22.21 2.71 17.74
C GLY A 168 22.16 4.20 17.40
N TYR A 169 21.52 5.01 18.25
CA TYR A 169 21.48 6.47 18.13
C TYR A 169 22.05 7.15 19.38
N SER A 170 22.37 8.42 19.20
CA SER A 170 22.92 9.34 20.20
C SER A 170 21.99 10.54 20.37
N ALA A 171 22.22 11.35 21.40
CA ALA A 171 21.48 12.59 21.61
C ALA A 171 21.60 13.55 20.41
N ASP A 172 22.73 13.56 19.72
CA ASP A 172 22.98 14.44 18.57
C ASP A 172 22.15 14.03 17.35
N ASP A 173 21.61 12.80 17.30
CA ASP A 173 20.73 12.37 16.20
C ASP A 173 19.33 13.01 16.27
N PHE A 174 19.03 13.73 17.36
CA PHE A 174 17.78 14.47 17.61
C PHE A 174 17.99 16.00 17.57
N ALA A 175 19.13 16.46 17.06
CA ALA A 175 19.36 17.86 16.72
C ALA A 175 18.91 18.14 15.28
N VAL A 176 18.63 19.42 14.97
CA VAL A 176 18.53 19.91 13.59
C VAL A 176 19.89 19.71 12.89
N PRO A 177 19.99 18.88 11.84
CA PRO A 177 21.24 18.58 11.18
C PRO A 177 21.62 19.62 10.13
N THR A 178 22.89 19.64 9.73
CA THR A 178 23.33 20.34 8.51
C THR A 178 23.25 19.42 7.30
N PHE A 179 23.20 20.01 6.11
CA PHE A 179 23.29 19.24 4.87
C PHE A 179 24.60 18.41 4.80
N GLU A 180 25.73 18.97 5.23
CA GLU A 180 27.03 18.28 5.25
C GLU A 180 27.00 17.03 6.15
N GLN A 181 26.40 17.12 7.34
CA GLN A 181 26.26 15.97 8.25
C GLN A 181 25.42 14.86 7.62
N LEU A 182 24.32 15.24 6.96
CA LEU A 182 23.40 14.31 6.32
C LEU A 182 24.07 13.62 5.11
N ALA A 183 24.73 14.37 4.23
CA ALA A 183 25.49 13.83 3.11
C ALA A 183 26.63 12.91 3.56
N ALA A 184 27.32 13.24 4.66
CA ALA A 184 28.37 12.39 5.23
C ALA A 184 27.82 11.09 5.85
N ARG A 185 26.64 11.14 6.48
CA ARG A 185 26.01 9.97 7.11
C ARG A 185 25.41 9.01 6.09
N PHE A 186 24.85 9.53 5.00
CA PHE A 186 24.18 8.77 3.95
C PHE A 186 24.87 8.95 2.59
N PRO A 187 26.12 8.48 2.45
CA PRO A 187 26.89 8.68 1.22
C PRO A 187 26.31 7.93 0.03
N SER A 188 25.51 6.88 0.25
CA SER A 188 24.98 6.00 -0.80
C SER A 188 23.52 6.27 -1.21
N LEU A 189 22.82 7.18 -0.54
CA LEU A 189 21.42 7.50 -0.86
C LEU A 189 21.37 8.82 -1.62
N SER A 190 20.57 8.86 -2.67
CA SER A 190 20.26 10.09 -3.43
C SER A 190 19.36 11.02 -2.60
N MET A 191 19.29 12.30 -2.96
CA MET A 191 18.56 13.30 -2.17
C MET A 191 17.58 14.14 -3.01
N GLY A 192 16.39 14.38 -2.48
CA GLY A 192 15.50 15.45 -2.91
C GLY A 192 15.71 16.64 -1.98
N ILE A 193 15.99 17.82 -2.53
CA ILE A 193 16.30 19.01 -1.73
C ILE A 193 15.43 20.17 -2.17
N GLU A 194 14.52 20.59 -1.30
CA GLU A 194 13.75 21.81 -1.47
C GLU A 194 14.50 23.01 -0.87
N ILE A 195 14.71 24.05 -1.68
CA ILE A 195 15.19 25.35 -1.20
C ILE A 195 13.97 26.15 -0.72
N LYS A 196 13.91 26.41 0.59
CA LYS A 196 12.83 27.18 1.21
C LYS A 196 12.94 28.69 0.96
N GLY A 197 11.80 29.34 0.99
CA GLY A 197 11.67 30.80 0.91
C GLY A 197 11.79 31.36 -0.51
N THR A 198 11.95 32.68 -0.59
CA THR A 198 12.00 33.43 -1.86
C THR A 198 13.06 34.54 -1.79
N GLY A 199 13.43 35.10 -2.94
CA GLY A 199 14.31 36.27 -3.03
C GLY A 199 15.71 36.06 -2.44
N ALA A 200 16.28 37.11 -1.84
CA ALA A 200 17.68 37.13 -1.42
C ALA A 200 18.07 36.04 -0.40
N PRO A 201 17.26 35.73 0.64
CA PRO A 201 17.59 34.62 1.55
C PRO A 201 17.63 33.26 0.83
N ALA A 202 16.67 32.99 -0.05
CA ALA A 202 16.64 31.74 -0.83
C ALA A 202 17.80 31.66 -1.83
N HIS A 203 18.17 32.78 -2.47
CA HIS A 203 19.37 32.84 -3.33
C HIS A 203 20.66 32.58 -2.55
N ALA A 204 20.78 33.09 -1.32
CA ALA A 204 21.94 32.79 -0.48
C ALA A 204 22.00 31.30 -0.10
N ALA A 205 20.85 30.68 0.21
CA ALA A 205 20.78 29.23 0.43
C ALA A 205 21.12 28.44 -0.84
N ALA A 206 20.67 28.90 -2.01
CA ALA A 206 21.02 28.33 -3.32
C ALA A 206 22.53 28.39 -3.61
N ASP A 207 23.18 29.52 -3.31
CA ASP A 207 24.64 29.69 -3.47
C ASP A 207 25.41 28.65 -2.64
N GLU A 208 25.04 28.52 -1.36
CA GLU A 208 25.71 27.59 -0.45
C GLU A 208 25.42 26.12 -0.78
N LEU A 209 24.17 25.80 -1.16
CA LEU A 209 23.80 24.46 -1.61
C LEU A 209 24.59 24.07 -2.87
N ALA A 210 24.67 24.94 -3.88
CA ALA A 210 25.44 24.67 -5.10
C ALA A 210 26.93 24.44 -4.78
N ARG A 211 27.51 25.24 -3.87
CA ARG A 211 28.89 25.04 -3.39
C ARG A 211 29.06 23.68 -2.73
N LEU A 212 28.15 23.28 -1.84
CA LEU A 212 28.21 22.02 -1.10
C LEU A 212 28.00 20.81 -2.00
N LEU A 213 27.07 20.86 -2.96
CA LEU A 213 26.85 19.76 -3.91
C LEU A 213 28.10 19.46 -4.73
N VAL A 214 28.81 20.50 -5.19
CA VAL A 214 30.09 20.32 -5.89
C VAL A 214 31.17 19.78 -4.96
N ALA A 215 31.29 20.34 -3.75
CA ALA A 215 32.32 19.94 -2.79
C ALA A 215 32.16 18.49 -2.30
N LEU A 216 30.92 18.00 -2.21
CA LEU A 216 30.57 16.68 -1.71
C LEU A 216 30.33 15.65 -2.82
N ASP A 217 30.52 16.02 -4.10
CA ASP A 217 30.27 15.17 -5.27
C ASP A 217 28.82 14.61 -5.31
N ARG A 218 27.84 15.51 -5.11
CA ARG A 218 26.42 15.15 -4.97
C ARG A 218 25.54 15.66 -6.11
N VAL A 219 26.09 16.42 -7.06
CA VAL A 219 25.33 17.07 -8.17
C VAL A 219 24.43 16.09 -8.91
N ASP A 220 24.98 14.96 -9.38
CA ASP A 220 24.23 14.00 -10.21
C ASP A 220 23.30 13.08 -9.40
N SER A 221 23.38 13.13 -8.07
CA SER A 221 22.63 12.28 -7.13
C SER A 221 21.53 13.04 -6.39
N THR A 222 21.23 14.26 -6.84
CA THR A 222 20.31 15.18 -6.16
C THR A 222 19.30 15.76 -7.13
N VAL A 223 18.03 15.82 -6.72
CA VAL A 223 16.99 16.61 -7.39
C VAL A 223 16.74 17.86 -6.55
N ILE A 224 16.81 19.04 -7.16
CA ILE A 224 16.53 20.30 -6.47
C ILE A 224 15.12 20.76 -6.80
N SER A 225 14.39 21.20 -5.80
CA SER A 225 13.06 21.78 -5.92
C SER A 225 12.98 23.13 -5.20
N SER A 226 11.98 23.92 -5.57
CA SER A 226 11.49 25.08 -4.83
C SER A 226 10.09 25.38 -5.34
N PHE A 227 9.22 25.90 -4.48
CA PHE A 227 7.93 26.42 -4.94
C PHE A 227 8.09 27.67 -5.83
N ASP A 228 9.22 28.38 -5.70
CA ASP A 228 9.50 29.63 -6.41
C ASP A 228 10.29 29.39 -7.71
N ASP A 229 9.67 29.71 -8.86
CA ASP A 229 10.27 29.58 -10.19
C ASP A 229 11.52 30.48 -10.40
N GLU A 230 11.61 31.63 -9.73
CA GLU A 230 12.77 32.53 -9.79
C GLU A 230 13.97 31.90 -9.09
N VAL A 231 13.76 31.29 -7.92
CA VAL A 231 14.81 30.58 -7.17
C VAL A 231 15.40 29.43 -8.00
N LEU A 232 14.55 28.64 -8.68
CA LEU A 232 15.00 27.56 -9.56
C LEU A 232 15.75 28.09 -10.80
N THR A 233 15.27 29.19 -11.38
CA THR A 233 15.96 29.85 -12.50
C THR A 233 17.34 30.35 -12.07
N TYR A 234 17.43 30.94 -10.87
CA TYR A 234 18.68 31.37 -10.28
C TYR A 234 19.63 30.19 -10.03
N PHE A 235 19.15 29.13 -9.37
CA PHE A 235 19.95 27.93 -9.10
C PHE A 235 20.48 27.28 -10.38
N HIS A 236 19.65 27.17 -11.43
CA HIS A 236 20.07 26.66 -12.73
C HIS A 236 21.22 27.48 -13.34
N SER A 237 21.25 28.80 -13.11
CA SER A 237 22.35 29.65 -13.58
C SER A 237 23.68 29.39 -12.85
N LEU A 238 23.62 28.95 -11.60
CA LEU A 238 24.79 28.57 -10.80
C LEU A 238 25.31 27.18 -11.18
N LEU A 239 24.40 26.22 -11.35
CA LEU A 239 24.72 24.82 -11.56
C LEU A 239 23.83 24.20 -12.65
N PRO A 240 24.10 24.46 -13.94
CA PRO A 240 23.25 23.99 -15.04
C PRO A 240 23.15 22.47 -15.19
N ALA A 241 24.07 21.72 -14.60
CA ALA A 241 24.10 20.26 -14.63
C ALA A 241 23.20 19.61 -13.58
N ALA A 242 22.74 20.37 -12.57
CA ALA A 242 21.87 19.81 -11.54
C ALA A 242 20.49 19.46 -12.12
N GLU A 243 19.93 18.34 -11.66
CA GLU A 243 18.55 17.97 -11.95
C GLU A 243 17.61 18.86 -11.13
N LEU A 244 16.64 19.49 -11.80
CA LEU A 244 15.66 20.38 -11.17
C LEU A 244 14.23 19.87 -11.41
N SER A 245 13.39 19.93 -10.38
CA SER A 245 11.93 19.86 -10.53
C SER A 245 11.39 21.25 -10.88
N PRO A 246 10.36 21.38 -11.75
CA PRO A 246 9.76 22.68 -12.04
C PRO A 246 9.13 23.33 -10.80
N GLY A 247 9.12 24.66 -10.78
CA GLY A 247 8.47 25.46 -9.74
C GLY A 247 6.95 25.47 -9.85
N GLN A 248 6.28 26.07 -8.87
CA GLN A 248 4.82 26.00 -8.76
C GLN A 248 4.11 26.64 -9.96
N GLY A 249 4.62 27.73 -10.51
CA GLY A 249 4.07 28.38 -11.69
C GLY A 249 4.13 27.47 -12.91
N ALA A 250 5.30 26.89 -13.20
CA ALA A 250 5.47 25.95 -14.30
C ALA A 250 4.60 24.69 -14.17
N LEU A 251 4.50 24.11 -12.96
CA LEU A 251 3.64 22.96 -12.69
C LEU A 251 2.16 23.30 -12.88
N THR A 252 1.72 24.46 -12.41
CA THR A 252 0.34 24.94 -12.59
C THR A 252 -0.01 25.09 -14.07
N ASP A 253 0.89 25.68 -14.85
CA ASP A 253 0.75 25.84 -16.30
C ASP A 253 0.61 24.48 -17.02
N TRP A 254 1.42 23.48 -16.62
CA TRP A 254 1.33 22.11 -17.14
C TRP A 254 -0.01 21.45 -16.80
N VAL A 255 -0.44 21.55 -15.55
CA VAL A 255 -1.69 20.94 -15.07
C VAL A 255 -2.91 21.53 -15.76
N LEU A 256 -2.97 22.86 -15.89
CA LEU A 256 -4.16 23.55 -16.42
C LEU A 256 -4.21 23.58 -17.95
N SER A 257 -3.06 23.55 -18.63
CA SER A 257 -3.01 23.83 -20.07
C SER A 257 -2.05 22.96 -20.87
N ARG A 258 -1.36 22.00 -20.24
CA ARG A 258 -0.29 21.18 -20.86
C ARG A 258 0.81 22.04 -21.49
N LYS A 259 1.01 23.25 -20.99
CA LYS A 259 2.13 24.10 -21.40
C LYS A 259 3.42 23.43 -20.92
N PRO A 260 4.38 23.11 -21.82
CA PRO A 260 5.60 22.41 -21.45
C PRO A 260 6.36 23.13 -20.32
N VAL A 261 6.90 22.37 -19.38
CA VAL A 261 7.75 22.88 -18.31
C VAL A 261 9.13 23.29 -18.87
N PRO A 262 9.94 24.08 -18.13
CA PRO A 262 11.27 24.49 -18.59
C PRO A 262 12.16 23.30 -18.99
N ALA A 263 13.01 23.51 -19.99
CA ALA A 263 13.87 22.45 -20.53
C ALA A 263 14.80 21.88 -19.46
N GLY A 264 14.96 20.56 -19.45
CA GLY A 264 15.79 19.86 -18.47
C GLY A 264 15.07 19.51 -17.15
N MET A 265 13.85 20.02 -16.93
CA MET A 265 13.06 19.68 -15.74
C MET A 265 12.04 18.59 -16.06
N ARG A 266 12.42 17.32 -15.87
CA ARG A 266 11.61 16.16 -16.29
C ARG A 266 10.84 15.47 -15.16
N ILE A 267 11.06 15.87 -13.90
CA ILE A 267 10.40 15.31 -12.72
C ILE A 267 9.33 16.28 -12.24
N LEU A 268 8.06 15.90 -12.34
CA LEU A 268 6.93 16.72 -11.91
C LEU A 268 6.49 16.28 -10.50
N GLN A 269 6.85 17.07 -9.48
CA GLN A 269 6.40 16.85 -8.11
C GLN A 269 5.03 17.50 -7.89
N LEU A 270 3.97 16.69 -7.87
CA LEU A 270 2.58 17.18 -7.87
C LEU A 270 1.80 16.67 -6.64
N PRO A 271 0.94 17.51 -6.04
CA PRO A 271 0.01 17.04 -5.03
C PRO A 271 -1.17 16.32 -5.68
N PRO A 272 -1.85 15.38 -4.99
CA PRO A 272 -3.09 14.78 -5.48
C PRO A 272 -4.19 15.81 -5.77
N THR A 273 -4.28 16.86 -4.95
CA THR A 273 -5.26 17.94 -5.12
C THR A 273 -4.64 19.31 -4.89
N ALA A 274 -5.16 20.34 -5.56
CA ALA A 274 -4.77 21.72 -5.32
C ALA A 274 -5.95 22.66 -5.56
N SER A 275 -6.22 23.58 -4.62
CA SER A 275 -7.30 24.58 -4.74
C SER A 275 -8.68 23.98 -5.09
N GLY A 276 -8.98 22.78 -4.57
CA GLY A 276 -10.24 22.07 -4.82
C GLY A 276 -10.30 21.32 -6.16
N ILE A 277 -9.20 21.27 -6.91
CA ILE A 277 -9.07 20.54 -8.18
C ILE A 277 -8.31 19.25 -7.93
N THR A 278 -8.81 18.12 -8.45
CA THR A 278 -8.03 16.88 -8.55
C THR A 278 -6.93 17.06 -9.59
N VAL A 279 -5.68 17.06 -9.15
CA VAL A 279 -4.51 17.30 -9.99
C VAL A 279 -4.02 15.99 -10.59
N ILE A 280 -3.73 15.00 -9.75
CA ILE A 280 -3.28 13.68 -10.22
C ILE A 280 -4.49 12.88 -10.67
N THR A 281 -4.51 12.56 -11.96
CA THR A 281 -5.51 11.70 -12.62
C THR A 281 -4.78 10.75 -13.58
N PRO A 282 -5.38 9.61 -13.95
CA PRO A 282 -4.78 8.71 -14.93
C PRO A 282 -4.43 9.43 -16.24
N GLN A 283 -5.31 10.33 -16.71
CA GLN A 283 -5.07 11.11 -17.92
C GLN A 283 -3.88 12.06 -17.76
N LEU A 284 -3.74 12.74 -16.61
CA LEU A 284 -2.62 13.63 -16.38
C LEU A 284 -1.28 12.91 -16.32
N VAL A 285 -1.25 11.74 -15.69
CA VAL A 285 -0.05 10.91 -15.67
C VAL A 285 0.30 10.40 -17.08
N ALA A 286 -0.69 9.94 -17.85
CA ALA A 286 -0.50 9.50 -19.23
C ALA A 286 0.00 10.63 -20.16
N ASP A 287 -0.59 11.82 -20.06
CA ASP A 287 -0.16 13.00 -20.83
C ASP A 287 1.28 13.40 -20.48
N SER A 288 1.64 13.30 -19.19
CA SER A 288 2.99 13.62 -18.69
C SER A 288 4.01 12.63 -19.23
N ALA A 289 3.71 11.33 -19.18
CA ALA A 289 4.56 10.30 -19.75
C ALA A 289 4.73 10.47 -21.27
N ALA A 290 3.66 10.80 -22.01
CA ALA A 290 3.71 11.04 -23.44
C ALA A 290 4.57 12.27 -23.81
N ALA A 291 4.67 13.25 -22.91
CA ALA A 291 5.54 14.42 -23.06
C ALA A 291 6.99 14.17 -22.58
N GLY A 292 7.32 12.97 -22.09
CA GLY A 292 8.65 12.62 -21.61
C GLY A 292 8.93 13.02 -20.16
N TYR A 293 7.88 13.28 -19.38
CA TYR A 293 7.97 13.60 -17.96
C TYR A 293 7.63 12.41 -17.08
N VAL A 294 8.21 12.38 -15.88
CA VAL A 294 7.85 11.46 -14.81
C VAL A 294 7.10 12.22 -13.72
N VAL A 295 6.08 11.59 -13.11
CA VAL A 295 5.29 12.20 -12.04
C VAL A 295 5.70 11.58 -10.71
N TRP A 296 6.07 12.44 -9.76
CA TRP A 296 6.26 12.09 -8.36
C TRP A 296 5.13 12.74 -7.55
N VAL A 297 4.41 11.95 -6.75
CA VAL A 297 3.33 12.45 -5.91
C VAL A 297 3.88 12.88 -4.55
N TRP A 298 3.38 14.00 -4.03
CA TRP A 298 3.52 14.37 -2.63
C TRP A 298 2.12 14.61 -2.03
N PRO A 299 1.59 13.70 -1.20
CA PRO A 299 0.26 13.88 -0.63
C PRO A 299 0.19 15.13 0.27
N ASN A 300 -0.68 16.07 -0.09
CA ASN A 300 -0.89 17.30 0.67
C ASN A 300 -2.07 17.21 1.65
N ASP A 301 -2.56 15.99 1.89
CA ASP A 301 -3.61 15.64 2.85
C ASP A 301 -3.18 14.34 3.54
N ARG A 302 -3.06 14.39 4.88
CA ARG A 302 -2.64 13.26 5.70
C ARG A 302 -3.61 12.07 5.62
N THR A 303 -4.86 12.28 5.21
CA THR A 303 -5.80 11.18 4.94
C THR A 303 -5.41 10.35 3.71
N LEU A 304 -4.48 10.83 2.90
CA LEU A 304 -3.90 10.12 1.75
C LEU A 304 -2.52 9.49 2.06
N GLU A 305 -2.00 9.68 3.27
CA GLU A 305 -0.74 9.09 3.75
C GLU A 305 -1.00 7.67 4.28
N ASN A 306 -1.33 6.74 3.37
CA ASN A 306 -1.59 5.34 3.70
C ASN A 306 -1.36 4.40 2.49
N LEU A 307 -1.17 3.11 2.80
CA LEU A 307 -0.92 2.05 1.83
C LEU A 307 -1.94 2.02 0.66
N ALA A 308 -3.23 2.19 0.94
CA ALA A 308 -4.27 2.15 -0.08
C ALA A 308 -4.12 3.28 -1.11
N SER A 309 -3.89 4.49 -0.62
CA SER A 309 -3.67 5.69 -1.44
C SER A 309 -2.37 5.60 -2.24
N TYR A 310 -1.28 5.13 -1.63
CA TYR A 310 -0.01 4.92 -2.34
C TYR A 310 -0.16 3.98 -3.52
N ALA A 311 -0.79 2.83 -3.30
CA ALA A 311 -0.98 1.86 -4.37
C ALA A 311 -1.92 2.39 -5.47
N SER A 312 -2.93 3.20 -5.13
CA SER A 312 -3.76 3.93 -6.11
C SER A 312 -2.92 4.90 -6.96
N PHE A 313 -1.98 5.64 -6.36
CA PHE A 313 -1.07 6.50 -7.13
C PHE A 313 -0.21 5.68 -8.11
N LEU A 314 0.35 4.54 -7.65
CA LEU A 314 1.15 3.66 -8.50
C LEU A 314 0.33 3.10 -9.68
N GLU A 315 -0.92 2.71 -9.46
CA GLU A 315 -1.84 2.23 -10.50
C GLU A 315 -2.18 3.30 -11.54
N MET A 316 -2.24 4.57 -11.14
CA MET A 316 -2.39 5.68 -12.08
C MET A 316 -1.14 5.92 -12.94
N GLY A 317 -0.02 5.25 -12.63
CA GLY A 317 1.26 5.37 -13.32
C GLY A 317 2.23 6.35 -12.67
N VAL A 318 1.96 6.81 -11.43
CA VAL A 318 2.91 7.63 -10.69
C VAL A 318 4.20 6.83 -10.46
N THR A 319 5.33 7.50 -10.65
CA THR A 319 6.67 6.88 -10.69
C THR A 319 7.53 7.21 -9.48
N GLY A 320 7.08 8.09 -8.59
CA GLY A 320 7.74 8.38 -7.32
C GLY A 320 6.71 8.71 -6.25
N LEU A 321 6.90 8.16 -5.05
CA LEU A 321 6.08 8.43 -3.88
C LEU A 321 6.93 9.23 -2.88
N ASN A 322 6.69 10.53 -2.75
CA ASN A 322 7.25 11.35 -1.68
C ASN A 322 6.26 11.40 -0.52
N ILE A 323 6.50 10.63 0.53
CA ILE A 323 5.47 10.25 1.51
C ILE A 323 5.96 10.32 2.95
N ASN A 324 5.00 10.46 3.87
CA ASN A 324 5.23 10.61 5.30
C ASN A 324 5.43 9.29 6.05
N TYR A 325 5.02 8.16 5.46
CA TYR A 325 5.23 6.79 6.01
C TYR A 325 6.16 5.92 5.14
N PRO A 326 7.48 6.17 5.15
CA PRO A 326 8.48 5.45 4.34
C PRO A 326 8.31 3.93 4.30
N ALA A 327 8.06 3.28 5.43
CA ALA A 327 7.92 1.82 5.48
C ALA A 327 6.69 1.35 4.69
N GLN A 328 5.58 2.07 4.78
CA GLN A 328 4.36 1.78 4.01
C GLN A 328 4.56 2.04 2.52
N GLY A 329 5.30 3.10 2.12
CA GLY A 329 5.61 3.34 0.70
C GLY A 329 6.48 2.27 0.08
N VAL A 330 7.52 1.84 0.79
CA VAL A 330 8.35 0.72 0.35
C VAL A 330 7.52 -0.56 0.23
N GLN A 331 6.60 -0.81 1.15
CA GLN A 331 5.68 -1.94 1.05
C GLN A 331 4.76 -1.80 -0.18
N ALA A 332 4.16 -0.64 -0.42
CA ALA A 332 3.30 -0.38 -1.59
C ALA A 332 4.03 -0.66 -2.91
N VAL A 333 5.29 -0.20 -3.05
CA VAL A 333 6.08 -0.44 -4.26
C VAL A 333 6.44 -1.92 -4.40
N LYS A 334 6.77 -2.62 -3.32
CA LYS A 334 7.02 -4.07 -3.35
C LYS A 334 5.79 -4.83 -3.84
N ASP A 335 4.62 -4.52 -3.27
CA ASP A 335 3.36 -5.16 -3.65
C ASP A 335 3.00 -4.85 -5.11
N PHE A 336 3.17 -3.59 -5.54
CA PHE A 336 2.95 -3.18 -6.92
C PHE A 336 3.86 -3.94 -7.91
N VAL A 337 5.16 -4.05 -7.61
CA VAL A 337 6.12 -4.77 -8.46
C VAL A 337 5.82 -6.28 -8.46
N ALA A 338 5.48 -6.87 -7.30
CA ALA A 338 5.11 -8.27 -7.20
C ALA A 338 3.85 -8.57 -8.03
N ASN A 339 2.85 -7.70 -7.98
CA ASN A 339 1.64 -7.80 -8.79
C ASN A 339 1.95 -7.64 -10.28
N ALA A 340 2.80 -6.68 -10.69
CA ALA A 340 3.20 -6.52 -12.07
C ALA A 340 4.04 -7.70 -12.62
N ALA A 341 4.77 -8.40 -11.74
CA ALA A 341 5.56 -9.58 -12.09
C ALA A 341 4.69 -10.82 -12.36
N VAL A 342 3.43 -10.85 -11.90
CA VAL A 342 2.47 -11.87 -12.33
C VAL A 342 2.15 -11.63 -13.79
N ALA A 343 2.68 -12.50 -14.66
CA ALA A 343 2.45 -12.44 -16.09
C ALA A 343 0.93 -12.34 -16.35
N THR A 344 0.53 -11.29 -17.06
CA THR A 344 -0.86 -11.13 -17.51
C THR A 344 -1.19 -12.29 -18.44
N ALA A 345 -2.21 -13.06 -18.10
CA ALA A 345 -2.67 -14.16 -18.93
C ALA A 345 -3.83 -13.63 -19.77
N ALA A 346 -3.49 -13.05 -20.92
CA ALA A 346 -4.49 -12.49 -21.83
C ALA A 346 -5.43 -13.59 -22.34
N SER A 347 -6.73 -13.37 -22.18
CA SER A 347 -7.77 -14.24 -22.71
C SER A 347 -7.78 -14.24 -24.26
N THR A 348 -8.49 -15.22 -24.84
CA THR A 348 -8.60 -15.34 -26.31
C THR A 348 -9.43 -14.21 -26.95
N GLY A 349 -10.20 -13.46 -26.16
CA GLY A 349 -10.95 -12.29 -26.60
C GLY A 349 -10.12 -11.01 -26.77
N CYS A 350 -8.84 -11.02 -26.40
CA CYS A 350 -7.97 -9.88 -26.64
C CYS A 350 -7.77 -9.58 -28.14
N GLY A 351 -7.83 -8.29 -28.48
CA GLY A 351 -7.83 -7.78 -29.85
C GLY A 351 -9.24 -7.49 -30.41
N ALA A 352 -10.31 -7.86 -29.69
CA ALA A 352 -11.67 -7.50 -30.08
C ALA A 352 -11.96 -6.01 -29.81
N ALA A 353 -12.44 -5.30 -30.84
CA ALA A 353 -12.82 -3.89 -30.73
C ALA A 353 -14.24 -3.75 -30.16
N ILE A 354 -14.37 -3.81 -28.83
CA ILE A 354 -15.63 -3.56 -28.11
C ILE A 354 -15.54 -2.21 -27.40
N PRO A 355 -16.49 -1.28 -27.62
CA PRO A 355 -16.45 0.01 -26.94
C PRO A 355 -16.70 -0.15 -25.43
N PRO A 356 -16.09 0.70 -24.59
CA PRO A 356 -16.46 0.84 -23.18
C PRO A 356 -17.96 1.08 -22.96
N GLY A 357 -18.44 0.72 -21.77
CA GLY A 357 -19.84 0.85 -21.36
C GLY A 357 -20.52 -0.48 -21.06
N GLU A 358 -21.82 -0.40 -20.81
CA GLU A 358 -22.64 -1.53 -20.39
C GLU A 358 -23.37 -2.18 -21.59
N THR A 359 -23.34 -3.51 -21.66
CA THR A 359 -24.09 -4.30 -22.65
C THR A 359 -24.68 -5.56 -22.02
N THR A 360 -25.86 -5.98 -22.46
CA THR A 360 -26.44 -7.27 -22.06
C THR A 360 -26.20 -8.31 -23.15
N GLN A 361 -25.61 -9.45 -22.78
CA GLN A 361 -25.32 -10.56 -23.68
C GLN A 361 -26.23 -11.75 -23.35
N PRO A 362 -27.04 -12.25 -24.31
CA PRO A 362 -27.78 -13.50 -24.10
C PRO A 362 -26.80 -14.67 -24.03
N PHE A 363 -27.06 -15.62 -23.14
CA PHE A 363 -26.18 -16.77 -22.95
C PHE A 363 -26.96 -18.01 -22.49
N THR A 364 -26.62 -19.17 -23.06
CA THR A 364 -27.26 -20.45 -22.75
C THR A 364 -26.18 -21.51 -22.54
N ALA A 365 -26.23 -22.21 -21.41
CA ALA A 365 -25.34 -23.33 -21.08
C ALA A 365 -26.06 -24.30 -20.12
N ALA A 366 -25.56 -25.54 -19.99
CA ALA A 366 -26.14 -26.54 -19.07
C ALA A 366 -27.67 -26.77 -19.21
N GLY A 367 -28.26 -26.45 -20.36
CA GLY A 367 -29.71 -26.51 -20.60
C GLY A 367 -30.52 -25.38 -19.96
N LEU A 368 -29.87 -24.30 -19.52
CA LEU A 368 -30.47 -23.12 -18.91
C LEU A 368 -30.24 -21.90 -19.81
N ASP A 369 -31.31 -21.15 -20.08
CA ASP A 369 -31.27 -19.88 -20.78
C ASP A 369 -31.03 -18.73 -19.80
N GLY A 370 -30.32 -17.70 -20.22
CA GLY A 370 -29.94 -16.58 -19.38
C GLY A 370 -29.31 -15.43 -20.15
N SER A 371 -28.73 -14.51 -19.41
CA SER A 371 -27.94 -13.41 -19.95
C SER A 371 -26.92 -12.93 -18.92
N TYR A 372 -25.96 -12.13 -19.35
CA TYR A 372 -25.10 -11.39 -18.43
C TYR A 372 -24.95 -9.94 -18.87
N ILE A 373 -24.95 -9.04 -17.89
CA ILE A 373 -24.64 -7.63 -18.08
C ILE A 373 -23.12 -7.49 -17.98
N ARG A 374 -22.47 -7.05 -19.05
CA ARG A 374 -21.04 -6.76 -19.10
C ARG A 374 -20.82 -5.26 -19.07
N HIS A 375 -20.06 -4.79 -18.09
CA HIS A 375 -19.63 -3.41 -17.95
C HIS A 375 -18.13 -3.29 -18.23
N LEU A 376 -17.77 -2.52 -19.26
CA LEU A 376 -16.39 -2.25 -19.65
C LEU A 376 -15.98 -0.84 -19.22
N PRO A 377 -14.89 -0.67 -18.44
CA PRO A 377 -14.51 0.65 -17.93
C PRO A 377 -13.97 1.57 -19.04
N PRO A 378 -13.97 2.90 -18.87
CA PRO A 378 -13.47 3.86 -19.88
C PRO A 378 -12.05 3.58 -20.37
N VAL A 379 -11.21 2.96 -19.54
CA VAL A 379 -9.82 2.61 -19.87
C VAL A 379 -9.69 1.33 -20.72
N TYR A 380 -10.79 0.64 -21.03
CA TYR A 380 -10.78 -0.57 -21.85
C TYR A 380 -10.59 -0.23 -23.32
N ASP A 381 -9.54 -0.79 -23.93
CA ASP A 381 -9.21 -0.60 -25.35
C ASP A 381 -9.21 -1.91 -26.15
N GLY A 382 -9.54 -3.03 -25.50
CA GLY A 382 -9.54 -4.37 -26.10
C GLY A 382 -8.15 -4.98 -26.34
N THR A 383 -7.07 -4.27 -26.02
CA THR A 383 -5.68 -4.74 -26.22
C THR A 383 -4.97 -5.06 -24.92
N ARG A 384 -5.26 -4.30 -23.86
CA ARG A 384 -4.78 -4.59 -22.50
C ARG A 384 -5.77 -5.49 -21.79
N ALA A 385 -5.31 -6.68 -21.41
CA ALA A 385 -6.08 -7.61 -20.58
C ALA A 385 -6.39 -6.96 -19.22
N LEU A 386 -7.68 -6.83 -18.88
CA LEU A 386 -8.11 -6.24 -17.62
C LEU A 386 -8.59 -7.30 -16.62
N PRO A 387 -8.43 -7.06 -15.31
CA PRO A 387 -9.06 -7.88 -14.27
C PRO A 387 -10.58 -7.95 -14.46
N LEU A 388 -11.19 -9.06 -14.04
CA LEU A 388 -12.63 -9.31 -14.12
C LEU A 388 -13.19 -9.57 -12.71
N VAL A 389 -14.26 -8.87 -12.36
CA VAL A 389 -15.10 -9.16 -11.19
C VAL A 389 -16.46 -9.67 -11.67
N ILE A 390 -16.79 -10.92 -11.35
CA ILE A 390 -18.13 -11.48 -11.55
C ILE A 390 -18.97 -11.17 -10.31
N ASP A 391 -20.08 -10.47 -10.50
CA ASP A 391 -20.91 -9.91 -9.44
C ASP A 391 -22.30 -10.58 -9.42
N LEU A 392 -22.53 -11.47 -8.45
CA LEU A 392 -23.70 -12.36 -8.40
C LEU A 392 -24.84 -11.76 -7.57
N HIS A 393 -26.01 -11.61 -8.20
CA HIS A 393 -27.22 -11.06 -7.58
C HIS A 393 -27.81 -11.96 -6.46
N GLY A 394 -28.59 -11.34 -5.56
CA GLY A 394 -29.30 -12.02 -4.49
C GLY A 394 -30.60 -12.73 -4.92
N TRP A 395 -31.26 -13.38 -3.95
CA TRP A 395 -32.56 -14.02 -4.17
C TRP A 395 -33.64 -12.95 -4.36
N SER A 396 -34.43 -13.08 -5.43
CA SER A 396 -35.47 -12.13 -5.87
C SER A 396 -34.93 -10.78 -6.32
N GLU A 397 -33.65 -10.71 -6.64
CA GLU A 397 -32.97 -9.53 -7.18
C GLU A 397 -32.56 -9.79 -8.63
N SER A 398 -33.07 -8.99 -9.56
CA SER A 398 -32.63 -9.08 -10.95
C SER A 398 -31.21 -8.53 -11.12
N ALA A 399 -30.45 -9.04 -12.10
CA ALA A 399 -29.13 -8.52 -12.46
C ALA A 399 -29.11 -6.98 -12.64
N ALA A 400 -30.12 -6.39 -13.27
CA ALA A 400 -30.18 -4.94 -13.49
C ALA A 400 -30.36 -4.11 -12.20
N ILE A 401 -31.04 -4.67 -11.19
CA ILE A 401 -31.12 -4.07 -9.86
C ILE A 401 -29.77 -4.23 -9.16
N HIS A 402 -29.19 -5.43 -9.24
CA HIS A 402 -27.91 -5.74 -8.58
C HIS A 402 -26.77 -4.84 -9.04
N VAL A 403 -26.67 -4.56 -10.35
CA VAL A 403 -25.68 -3.60 -10.92
C VAL A 403 -25.72 -2.25 -10.20
N GLN A 404 -26.92 -1.74 -9.90
CA GLN A 404 -27.09 -0.48 -9.16
C GLN A 404 -26.90 -0.67 -7.66
N PHE A 405 -27.29 -1.83 -7.13
CA PHE A 405 -27.22 -2.16 -5.72
C PHE A 405 -25.77 -2.30 -5.23
N SER A 406 -24.93 -3.05 -5.96
CA SER A 406 -23.50 -3.20 -5.65
C SER A 406 -22.70 -1.97 -6.10
N GLY A 407 -23.01 -1.41 -7.28
CA GLY A 407 -22.23 -0.32 -7.88
C GLY A 407 -20.82 -0.72 -8.30
N LEU A 408 -20.55 -2.02 -8.47
CA LEU A 408 -19.21 -2.52 -8.82
C LEU A 408 -18.75 -2.07 -10.22
N GLY A 409 -19.66 -1.86 -11.18
CA GLY A 409 -19.31 -1.30 -12.50
C GLY A 409 -18.67 0.11 -12.39
N ALA A 410 -19.26 0.99 -11.59
CA ALA A 410 -18.71 2.33 -11.35
C ALA A 410 -17.36 2.30 -10.59
N THR A 411 -17.16 1.27 -9.77
CA THR A 411 -15.85 1.02 -9.12
C THR A 411 -14.82 0.56 -10.16
N GLY A 412 -15.24 -0.29 -11.10
CA GLY A 412 -14.43 -0.71 -12.25
C GLY A 412 -14.01 0.45 -13.14
N ASP A 413 -14.85 1.48 -13.32
CA ASP A 413 -14.48 2.70 -14.05
C ASP A 413 -13.31 3.44 -13.42
N LYS A 414 -13.29 3.50 -12.08
CA LYS A 414 -12.24 4.17 -11.30
C LYS A 414 -10.93 3.41 -11.31
N HIS A 415 -11.00 2.08 -11.19
CA HIS A 415 -9.85 1.22 -10.92
C HIS A 415 -9.38 0.37 -12.12
N GLY A 416 -10.12 0.41 -13.23
CA GLY A 416 -9.74 -0.25 -14.48
C GLY A 416 -9.96 -1.77 -14.48
N PHE A 417 -11.09 -2.24 -13.97
CA PHE A 417 -11.52 -3.65 -14.08
C PHE A 417 -12.88 -3.79 -14.75
N ILE A 418 -13.13 -4.96 -15.35
CA ILE A 418 -14.39 -5.35 -15.99
C ILE A 418 -15.33 -5.92 -14.92
N THR A 419 -16.63 -5.62 -15.03
CA THR A 419 -17.65 -6.26 -14.19
C THR A 419 -18.63 -7.06 -15.06
N ILE A 420 -18.97 -8.27 -14.62
CA ILE A 420 -20.04 -9.09 -15.24
C ILE A 420 -21.09 -9.46 -14.19
N THR A 421 -22.35 -9.13 -14.45
CA THR A 421 -23.50 -9.50 -13.60
C THR A 421 -24.41 -10.48 -14.35
N PRO A 422 -24.29 -11.79 -14.11
CA PRO A 422 -25.08 -12.80 -14.79
C PRO A 422 -26.47 -13.00 -14.19
N ALA A 423 -27.42 -13.49 -14.98
CA ALA A 423 -28.72 -13.97 -14.53
C ALA A 423 -29.22 -15.13 -15.41
N ILE A 424 -29.77 -16.16 -14.79
CA ILE A 424 -30.43 -17.27 -15.47
C ILE A 424 -31.93 -17.01 -15.51
N GLU A 425 -32.59 -17.17 -16.66
CA GLU A 425 -34.03 -16.96 -16.80
C GLU A 425 -34.82 -18.00 -16.01
N ARG A 426 -35.61 -17.53 -15.03
CA ARG A 426 -36.47 -18.36 -14.17
C ARG A 426 -37.59 -17.51 -13.56
N PRO A 427 -38.64 -18.12 -12.98
CA PRO A 427 -39.75 -17.36 -12.37
C PRO A 427 -39.33 -16.42 -11.24
N VAL A 428 -38.26 -16.76 -10.52
CA VAL A 428 -37.68 -15.96 -9.43
C VAL A 428 -36.16 -15.99 -9.56
N ASP A 429 -35.53 -14.83 -9.72
CA ASP A 429 -34.08 -14.69 -9.78
C ASP A 429 -33.43 -15.27 -8.51
N LEU A 430 -32.61 -16.32 -8.66
CA LEU A 430 -31.86 -16.98 -7.58
C LEU A 430 -30.82 -17.93 -8.19
N TRP A 431 -29.89 -18.40 -7.39
CA TRP A 431 -28.87 -19.40 -7.68
C TRP A 431 -29.17 -20.71 -6.93
N ASN A 432 -29.09 -21.82 -7.63
CA ASN A 432 -29.00 -23.14 -7.03
C ASN A 432 -27.56 -23.38 -6.57
N THR A 433 -27.34 -23.24 -5.27
CA THR A 433 -26.00 -23.29 -4.66
C THR A 433 -25.58 -24.71 -4.20
N SER A 434 -26.34 -25.73 -4.61
CA SER A 434 -26.09 -27.12 -4.21
C SER A 434 -24.93 -27.80 -4.97
N SER A 435 -24.50 -28.94 -4.39
CA SER A 435 -23.71 -30.02 -5.00
C SER A 435 -23.81 -30.16 -6.52
N GLY A 436 -22.86 -29.69 -7.34
CA GLY A 436 -22.87 -29.94 -8.78
C GLY A 436 -24.08 -29.40 -9.52
N SER A 437 -24.60 -28.25 -9.09
CA SER A 437 -25.76 -27.62 -9.72
C SER A 437 -25.48 -27.22 -11.18
N ALA A 438 -26.51 -27.26 -12.03
CA ALA A 438 -26.42 -26.77 -13.40
C ALA A 438 -26.08 -25.26 -13.46
N ASP A 439 -26.42 -24.50 -12.40
CA ASP A 439 -26.07 -23.08 -12.28
C ASP A 439 -24.54 -22.88 -12.20
N LEU A 440 -23.79 -23.77 -11.53
CA LEU A 440 -22.32 -23.71 -11.50
C LEU A 440 -21.73 -23.97 -12.89
N THR A 441 -22.19 -25.02 -13.58
CA THR A 441 -21.77 -25.33 -14.95
C THR A 441 -22.14 -24.20 -15.93
N TRP A 442 -23.27 -23.53 -15.70
CA TRP A 442 -23.66 -22.36 -16.48
C TRP A 442 -22.69 -21.19 -16.27
N LEU A 443 -22.29 -20.91 -15.02
CA LEU A 443 -21.31 -19.86 -14.71
C LEU A 443 -19.92 -20.15 -15.32
N GLU A 444 -19.47 -21.41 -15.29
CA GLU A 444 -18.24 -21.83 -15.97
C GLU A 444 -18.31 -21.54 -17.48
N GLY A 445 -19.41 -21.95 -18.12
CA GLY A 445 -19.61 -21.67 -19.54
C GLY A 445 -19.71 -20.18 -19.86
N MET A 446 -20.33 -19.39 -18.97
CA MET A 446 -20.40 -17.93 -19.13
C MET A 446 -19.02 -17.30 -19.04
N LEU A 447 -18.16 -17.81 -18.15
CA LEU A 447 -16.79 -17.31 -18.01
C LEU A 447 -15.98 -17.65 -19.27
N ASP A 448 -16.14 -18.84 -19.84
CA ASP A 448 -15.52 -19.19 -21.12
C ASP A 448 -15.99 -18.28 -22.27
N ASP A 449 -17.29 -17.95 -22.35
CA ASP A 449 -17.83 -17.01 -23.34
C ASP A 449 -17.29 -15.58 -23.14
N ALA A 450 -17.21 -15.13 -21.89
CA ALA A 450 -16.64 -13.83 -21.54
C ALA A 450 -15.17 -13.73 -21.96
N GLU A 451 -14.35 -14.75 -21.66
CA GLU A 451 -12.94 -14.81 -22.03
C GLU A 451 -12.71 -14.94 -23.53
N ALA A 452 -13.64 -15.56 -24.26
CA ALA A 452 -13.59 -15.63 -25.72
C ALA A 452 -13.98 -14.31 -26.41
N SER A 453 -14.78 -13.48 -25.74
CA SER A 453 -15.33 -12.25 -26.33
C SER A 453 -14.70 -10.95 -25.82
N THR A 454 -14.04 -10.97 -24.67
CA THR A 454 -13.55 -9.78 -23.96
C THR A 454 -12.08 -9.96 -23.57
N CYS A 455 -11.28 -8.90 -23.63
CA CYS A 455 -9.86 -8.92 -23.26
C CYS A 455 -9.69 -8.91 -21.72
N ILE A 456 -9.67 -10.10 -21.14
CA ILE A 456 -9.63 -10.36 -19.70
C ILE A 456 -8.25 -10.91 -19.33
N ASP A 457 -7.75 -10.53 -18.16
CA ASP A 457 -6.61 -11.18 -17.53
C ASP A 457 -7.11 -12.40 -16.75
N THR A 458 -6.87 -13.60 -17.27
CA THR A 458 -7.39 -14.85 -16.69
C THR A 458 -6.73 -15.20 -15.36
N ASN A 459 -5.61 -14.55 -15.00
CA ASN A 459 -5.03 -14.65 -13.66
C ASN A 459 -5.71 -13.73 -12.65
N ARG A 460 -6.66 -12.87 -13.08
CA ARG A 460 -7.32 -11.87 -12.24
C ARG A 460 -8.83 -11.93 -12.42
N VAL A 461 -9.38 -13.13 -12.26
CA VAL A 461 -10.83 -13.38 -12.23
C VAL A 461 -11.27 -13.54 -10.78
N PHE A 462 -12.11 -12.63 -10.33
CA PHE A 462 -12.62 -12.53 -8.98
C PHE A 462 -14.13 -12.72 -8.95
N PHE A 463 -14.66 -13.24 -7.84
CA PHE A 463 -16.10 -13.37 -7.64
C PHE A 463 -16.55 -12.58 -6.42
N ALA A 464 -17.61 -11.80 -6.58
CA ALA A 464 -18.32 -11.15 -5.51
C ALA A 464 -19.82 -11.45 -5.65
N GLY A 465 -20.58 -11.26 -4.57
CA GLY A 465 -22.02 -11.41 -4.66
C GLY A 465 -22.72 -11.13 -3.36
N MET A 466 -24.03 -10.96 -3.45
CA MET A 466 -24.90 -10.62 -2.32
C MET A 466 -25.79 -11.80 -1.93
N SER A 467 -25.96 -12.08 -0.65
CA SER A 467 -26.97 -13.04 -0.15
C SER A 467 -26.84 -14.43 -0.79
N ASN A 468 -27.86 -14.90 -1.51
CA ASN A 468 -27.81 -16.14 -2.27
C ASN A 468 -26.73 -16.13 -3.39
N GLY A 469 -26.39 -14.97 -3.96
CA GLY A 469 -25.22 -14.80 -4.83
C GLY A 469 -23.89 -14.84 -4.07
N ALA A 470 -23.85 -14.41 -2.81
CA ALA A 470 -22.69 -14.59 -1.92
C ALA A 470 -22.48 -16.06 -1.57
N MET A 471 -23.58 -16.80 -1.35
CA MET A 471 -23.53 -18.26 -1.17
C MET A 471 -22.99 -18.95 -2.43
N MET A 472 -23.41 -18.50 -3.62
CA MET A 472 -22.88 -19.00 -4.89
C MET A 472 -21.41 -18.60 -5.09
N THR A 473 -21.00 -17.43 -4.64
CA THR A 473 -19.61 -16.96 -4.63
C THR A 473 -18.73 -17.89 -3.81
N SER A 474 -19.16 -18.29 -2.61
CA SER A 474 -18.47 -19.30 -1.80
C SER A 474 -18.40 -20.67 -2.49
N ARG A 475 -19.51 -21.09 -3.15
CA ARG A 475 -19.53 -22.35 -3.93
C ARG A 475 -18.54 -22.29 -5.10
N VAL A 476 -18.50 -21.20 -5.84
CA VAL A 476 -17.57 -21.01 -6.97
C VAL A 476 -16.12 -21.07 -6.51
N ALA A 477 -15.77 -20.32 -5.46
CA ALA A 477 -14.44 -20.33 -4.86
C ALA A 477 -13.96 -21.74 -4.48
N CYS A 478 -14.89 -22.60 -4.09
CA CYS A 478 -14.58 -23.96 -3.67
C CYS A 478 -14.46 -24.97 -4.82
N TRP A 479 -15.24 -24.82 -5.90
CA TRP A 479 -15.40 -25.86 -6.91
C TRP A 479 -14.72 -25.57 -8.25
N ILE A 480 -14.41 -24.30 -8.54
CA ILE A 480 -13.58 -23.91 -9.68
C ILE A 480 -12.36 -23.07 -9.25
N PRO A 481 -11.59 -23.53 -8.23
CA PRO A 481 -10.53 -22.74 -7.60
C PRO A 481 -9.37 -22.40 -8.56
N ASP A 482 -9.21 -23.15 -9.65
CA ASP A 482 -8.21 -22.91 -10.69
C ASP A 482 -8.57 -21.75 -11.64
N ARG A 483 -9.79 -21.20 -11.51
CA ARG A 483 -10.29 -20.06 -12.29
C ARG A 483 -10.63 -18.85 -11.43
N VAL A 484 -10.50 -18.98 -10.10
CA VAL A 484 -10.90 -17.95 -9.13
C VAL A 484 -9.68 -17.51 -8.34
N ALA A 485 -9.25 -16.29 -8.59
CA ALA A 485 -8.10 -15.70 -7.93
C ALA A 485 -8.41 -15.35 -6.46
N ALA A 486 -9.57 -14.76 -6.20
CA ALA A 486 -10.09 -14.45 -4.86
C ALA A 486 -11.61 -14.25 -4.88
N ALA A 487 -12.25 -14.28 -3.70
CA ALA A 487 -13.71 -14.17 -3.56
C ALA A 487 -14.15 -13.20 -2.46
N ALA A 488 -15.30 -12.55 -2.66
CA ALA A 488 -15.87 -11.55 -1.76
C ALA A 488 -17.39 -11.71 -1.53
N PRO A 489 -17.82 -12.61 -0.64
CA PRO A 489 -19.22 -12.78 -0.28
C PRO A 489 -19.71 -11.66 0.65
N VAL A 490 -20.83 -11.03 0.27
CA VAL A 490 -21.54 -10.02 1.08
C VAL A 490 -22.84 -10.57 1.60
N ALA A 491 -23.02 -10.54 2.92
CA ALA A 491 -24.22 -10.97 3.61
C ALA A 491 -24.67 -12.40 3.21
N GLY A 492 -23.75 -13.36 3.13
CA GLY A 492 -24.08 -14.73 2.75
C GLY A 492 -22.91 -15.68 2.55
N VAL A 493 -21.77 -15.44 3.23
CA VAL A 493 -20.62 -16.34 3.18
C VAL A 493 -20.99 -17.75 3.66
N ARG A 494 -20.52 -18.78 2.95
CA ARG A 494 -20.66 -20.18 3.35
C ARG A 494 -19.34 -20.93 3.19
N HIS A 495 -19.22 -22.06 3.88
CA HIS A 495 -18.14 -23.01 3.72
C HIS A 495 -18.71 -24.40 3.94
N GLU A 496 -19.03 -25.11 2.87
CA GLU A 496 -19.55 -26.47 2.94
C GLU A 496 -18.50 -27.45 3.50
N SER A 497 -18.95 -28.51 4.18
CA SER A 497 -18.05 -29.47 4.84
C SER A 497 -17.25 -30.33 3.85
N ASP A 498 -17.73 -30.48 2.62
CA ASP A 498 -17.06 -31.15 1.52
C ASP A 498 -16.16 -30.21 0.69
N CYS A 499 -16.02 -28.95 1.12
CA CYS A 499 -15.21 -27.99 0.41
C CYS A 499 -13.71 -28.28 0.54
N ALA A 500 -13.07 -28.62 -0.58
CA ALA A 500 -11.66 -28.95 -0.66
C ALA A 500 -11.04 -28.47 -1.99
N PRO A 501 -10.81 -27.15 -2.15
CA PRO A 501 -10.37 -26.56 -3.41
C PRO A 501 -8.97 -27.00 -3.89
N GLY A 502 -8.21 -27.77 -3.09
CA GLY A 502 -6.87 -28.24 -3.47
C GLY A 502 -5.78 -27.16 -3.51
N ARG A 503 -6.18 -25.88 -3.43
CA ARG A 503 -5.34 -24.69 -3.23
C ARG A 503 -6.02 -23.70 -2.29
N THR A 504 -5.25 -22.74 -1.79
CA THR A 504 -5.75 -21.55 -1.08
C THR A 504 -6.64 -20.71 -2.01
N VAL A 505 -7.70 -20.10 -1.48
CA VAL A 505 -8.52 -19.11 -2.22
C VAL A 505 -8.77 -17.93 -1.29
N PRO A 506 -8.03 -16.81 -1.47
CA PRO A 506 -8.19 -15.62 -0.65
C PRO A 506 -9.66 -15.15 -0.57
N MET A 507 -10.09 -14.78 0.64
CA MET A 507 -11.49 -14.50 0.94
C MET A 507 -11.67 -13.21 1.76
N ILE A 508 -12.51 -12.30 1.30
CA ILE A 508 -12.93 -11.10 2.06
C ILE A 508 -14.46 -11.07 2.22
N ALA A 509 -14.95 -11.27 3.44
CA ALA A 509 -16.38 -11.35 3.72
C ALA A 509 -16.90 -10.09 4.44
N PHE A 510 -18.16 -9.73 4.20
CA PHE A 510 -18.85 -8.61 4.86
C PHE A 510 -20.20 -9.07 5.40
N HIS A 511 -20.51 -8.80 6.67
CA HIS A 511 -21.80 -9.22 7.23
C HIS A 511 -22.28 -8.33 8.37
N GLY A 512 -23.58 -8.02 8.37
CA GLY A 512 -24.23 -7.22 9.42
C GLY A 512 -24.70 -8.05 10.60
N THR A 513 -24.54 -7.56 11.83
CA THR A 513 -24.95 -8.32 13.03
C THR A 513 -26.47 -8.44 13.18
N ASP A 514 -27.22 -7.52 12.57
CA ASP A 514 -28.69 -7.42 12.65
C ASP A 514 -29.36 -7.93 11.35
N ASP A 515 -28.64 -8.70 10.55
CA ASP A 515 -29.14 -9.33 9.34
C ASP A 515 -30.36 -10.23 9.66
N ALA A 516 -31.53 -9.79 9.19
CA ALA A 516 -32.81 -10.45 9.44
C ALA A 516 -33.15 -11.57 8.42
N TYR A 517 -32.25 -11.86 7.49
CA TYR A 517 -32.35 -12.97 6.55
C TYR A 517 -31.36 -14.08 6.91
N LEU A 518 -30.08 -13.75 7.06
CA LEU A 518 -29.02 -14.68 7.44
C LEU A 518 -28.36 -14.18 8.72
N ALA A 519 -28.81 -14.72 9.85
CA ALA A 519 -28.39 -14.21 11.15
C ALA A 519 -26.88 -14.39 11.33
N TYR A 520 -26.21 -13.34 11.79
CA TYR A 520 -24.77 -13.34 12.02
C TYR A 520 -24.31 -14.45 12.99
N THR A 521 -25.16 -14.77 13.96
CA THR A 521 -24.95 -15.84 14.95
C THR A 521 -25.33 -17.24 14.44
N GLY A 522 -25.69 -17.36 13.16
CA GLY A 522 -26.16 -18.60 12.55
C GLY A 522 -27.69 -18.71 12.53
N GLY A 523 -28.19 -19.48 11.58
CA GLY A 523 -29.61 -19.70 11.31
C GLY A 523 -30.21 -18.70 10.32
N TYR A 524 -31.42 -19.04 9.90
CA TYR A 524 -32.25 -18.17 9.07
C TYR A 524 -33.02 -17.18 9.95
N GLY A 525 -32.99 -15.91 9.56
CA GLY A 525 -33.73 -14.84 10.22
C GLY A 525 -35.22 -14.81 9.84
N PRO A 526 -36.03 -13.99 10.53
CA PRO A 526 -37.48 -13.98 10.38
C PRO A 526 -37.95 -13.53 8.99
N LYS A 527 -37.14 -12.80 8.22
CA LYS A 527 -37.53 -12.31 6.88
C LYS A 527 -37.43 -13.38 5.78
N VAL A 528 -36.72 -14.49 6.01
CA VAL A 528 -36.58 -15.59 5.02
C VAL A 528 -37.93 -16.20 4.65
N ALA A 529 -38.85 -16.32 5.61
CA ALA A 529 -40.17 -16.91 5.37
C ALA A 529 -40.99 -16.11 4.34
N ALA A 530 -40.69 -14.83 4.14
CA ALA A 530 -41.36 -13.95 3.19
C ALA A 530 -40.74 -13.99 1.79
N LEU A 531 -39.54 -14.58 1.61
CA LEU A 531 -38.94 -14.73 0.29
C LEU A 531 -39.82 -15.60 -0.61
N PRO A 532 -39.89 -15.31 -1.92
CA PRO A 532 -40.65 -16.12 -2.86
C PRO A 532 -39.99 -17.48 -3.08
N ARG A 533 -40.80 -18.52 -3.25
CA ARG A 533 -40.32 -19.86 -3.65
C ARG A 533 -39.73 -19.82 -5.06
N PRO A 534 -38.80 -20.73 -5.40
CA PRO A 534 -38.18 -20.76 -6.73
C PRO A 534 -39.15 -20.87 -7.91
N ASP A 535 -40.31 -21.51 -7.71
CA ASP A 535 -41.34 -21.69 -8.74
C ASP A 535 -42.31 -20.49 -8.85
N GLY A 536 -42.13 -19.45 -8.02
CA GLY A 536 -43.02 -18.29 -7.98
C GLY A 536 -44.39 -18.56 -7.33
N SER A 537 -44.61 -19.73 -6.72
CA SER A 537 -45.93 -20.13 -6.18
C SER A 537 -46.35 -19.39 -4.89
N GLY A 538 -45.54 -18.44 -4.42
CA GLY A 538 -45.77 -17.66 -3.21
C GLY A 538 -44.58 -17.70 -2.25
N PRO A 539 -44.75 -17.27 -0.99
CA PRO A 539 -43.65 -17.22 -0.02
C PRO A 539 -43.20 -18.63 0.42
N ILE A 540 -41.92 -18.76 0.79
CA ILE A 540 -41.31 -19.99 1.31
C ILE A 540 -42.10 -20.48 2.54
N GLY A 541 -42.45 -19.57 3.45
CA GLY A 541 -43.10 -19.89 4.72
C GLY A 541 -42.16 -20.52 5.74
N THR A 542 -42.68 -20.89 6.91
CA THR A 542 -41.87 -21.36 8.05
C THR A 542 -41.49 -22.84 7.98
N ALA A 543 -42.17 -23.65 7.16
CA ALA A 543 -42.00 -25.10 7.13
C ALA A 543 -40.77 -25.59 6.34
N VAL A 544 -40.29 -24.81 5.37
CA VAL A 544 -39.14 -25.18 4.51
C VAL A 544 -37.81 -24.85 5.16
N ILE A 545 -37.77 -23.85 6.06
CA ILE A 545 -36.59 -23.41 6.81
C ILE A 545 -36.07 -24.50 7.79
N ALA A 546 -36.87 -25.53 8.06
CA ALA A 546 -36.58 -26.59 9.02
C ALA A 546 -35.84 -27.82 8.44
N GLY A 547 -35.52 -27.83 7.14
CA GLY A 547 -34.81 -28.92 6.47
C GLY A 547 -33.61 -28.41 5.69
N ASP A 548 -32.46 -29.07 5.90
CA ASP A 548 -31.11 -28.79 5.37
C ASP A 548 -30.29 -27.74 6.14
N GLU A 549 -28.98 -28.01 6.25
CA GLU A 549 -28.04 -27.44 7.24
C GLU A 549 -28.24 -25.94 7.46
N ALA A 550 -28.77 -25.58 8.62
CA ALA A 550 -28.98 -24.19 8.99
C ALA A 550 -27.65 -23.42 8.89
N PRO A 551 -27.65 -22.16 8.42
CA PRO A 551 -26.44 -21.35 8.35
C PRO A 551 -25.68 -21.39 9.68
N VAL A 552 -24.37 -21.62 9.61
CA VAL A 552 -23.50 -21.55 10.79
C VAL A 552 -23.21 -20.07 11.08
N ALA A 553 -22.77 -19.75 12.30
CA ALA A 553 -22.38 -18.38 12.64
C ALA A 553 -21.30 -17.87 11.68
N VAL A 554 -21.46 -16.63 11.20
CA VAL A 554 -20.60 -16.03 10.18
C VAL A 554 -19.11 -16.05 10.58
N PRO A 555 -18.72 -15.70 11.83
CA PRO A 555 -17.33 -15.82 12.26
C PRO A 555 -16.75 -17.23 12.13
N ASP A 556 -17.54 -18.26 12.40
CA ASP A 556 -17.10 -19.66 12.32
C ASP A 556 -16.94 -20.10 10.86
N VAL A 557 -17.83 -19.64 9.98
CA VAL A 557 -17.72 -19.89 8.54
C VAL A 557 -16.45 -19.25 7.96
N VAL A 558 -16.16 -17.99 8.31
CA VAL A 558 -14.94 -17.33 7.82
C VAL A 558 -13.69 -17.94 8.45
N ALA A 559 -13.75 -18.39 9.71
CA ALA A 559 -12.67 -19.15 10.33
C ALA A 559 -12.41 -20.50 9.62
N ALA A 560 -13.45 -21.16 9.10
CA ALA A 560 -13.29 -22.36 8.28
C ALA A 560 -12.53 -22.06 6.98
N TRP A 561 -12.83 -20.95 6.30
CA TRP A 561 -12.04 -20.46 5.16
C TRP A 561 -10.60 -20.12 5.53
N ALA A 562 -10.37 -19.42 6.65
CA ALA A 562 -9.02 -19.12 7.12
C ALA A 562 -8.21 -20.41 7.36
N ASN A 563 -8.82 -21.43 7.97
CA ASN A 563 -8.19 -22.73 8.17
C ASN A 563 -7.91 -23.44 6.83
N ALA A 564 -8.87 -23.46 5.91
CA ALA A 564 -8.69 -24.01 4.56
C ALA A 564 -7.56 -23.31 3.79
N ASN A 565 -7.37 -22.02 4.03
CA ASN A 565 -6.29 -21.21 3.45
C ASN A 565 -4.95 -21.32 4.18
N GLY A 566 -4.84 -22.20 5.19
CA GLY A 566 -3.60 -22.43 5.91
C GLY A 566 -3.22 -21.33 6.90
N CYS A 567 -4.16 -20.47 7.28
CA CYS A 567 -3.93 -19.44 8.29
C CYS A 567 -3.69 -20.07 9.67
N THR A 568 -2.89 -19.38 10.50
CA THR A 568 -2.47 -19.84 11.83
C THR A 568 -2.67 -18.75 12.88
N GLY A 569 -2.67 -19.15 14.15
CA GLY A 569 -2.85 -18.26 15.28
C GLY A 569 -4.30 -17.85 15.53
N ASP A 570 -4.51 -17.06 16.57
CA ASP A 570 -5.81 -16.48 16.90
C ASP A 570 -6.11 -15.30 15.95
N PRO A 571 -7.38 -15.06 15.59
CA PRO A 571 -7.75 -13.90 14.82
C PRO A 571 -7.48 -12.60 15.59
N VAL A 572 -7.15 -11.54 14.86
CA VAL A 572 -6.99 -10.17 15.37
C VAL A 572 -8.15 -9.32 14.88
N ASP A 573 -8.86 -8.72 15.82
CA ASP A 573 -9.91 -7.74 15.56
C ASP A 573 -9.34 -6.32 15.67
N THR A 574 -9.73 -5.47 14.72
CA THR A 574 -9.35 -4.06 14.69
C THR A 574 -10.57 -3.22 14.35
N ASP A 575 -10.86 -2.22 15.17
CA ASP A 575 -11.90 -1.24 14.88
C ASP A 575 -11.46 -0.40 13.69
N VAL A 576 -12.22 -0.44 12.59
CA VAL A 576 -11.96 0.39 11.40
C VAL A 576 -12.91 1.58 11.31
N ALA A 577 -14.05 1.50 12.01
CA ALA A 577 -14.98 2.60 12.27
C ALA A 577 -15.81 2.26 13.52
N ASP A 578 -16.55 3.23 14.06
CA ASP A 578 -17.41 3.04 15.24
C ASP A 578 -18.39 1.86 15.13
N ASP A 579 -18.82 1.54 13.90
CA ASP A 579 -19.75 0.46 13.61
C ASP A 579 -19.15 -0.70 12.81
N VAL A 580 -17.83 -0.75 12.63
CA VAL A 580 -17.17 -1.75 11.79
C VAL A 580 -15.91 -2.31 12.45
N VAL A 581 -15.88 -3.63 12.60
CA VAL A 581 -14.72 -4.39 13.07
C VAL A 581 -14.15 -5.20 11.91
N ARG A 582 -12.85 -5.08 11.66
CA ARG A 582 -12.10 -5.93 10.74
C ARG A 582 -11.41 -7.05 11.51
N ARG A 583 -11.71 -8.30 11.17
CA ARG A 583 -11.07 -9.51 11.68
C ARG A 583 -10.12 -10.09 10.65
N THR A 584 -8.89 -10.39 11.07
CA THR A 584 -7.83 -10.97 10.22
C THR A 584 -7.14 -12.16 10.90
N TRP A 585 -6.44 -12.97 10.12
CA TRP A 585 -5.60 -14.06 10.60
C TRP A 585 -4.17 -13.93 10.05
N THR A 586 -3.20 -14.60 10.67
CA THR A 586 -1.87 -14.73 10.09
C THR A 586 -1.89 -15.83 9.03
N CYS A 587 -1.92 -15.43 7.75
CA CYS A 587 -2.05 -16.34 6.62
C CYS A 587 -0.78 -16.39 5.75
N PRO A 588 -0.58 -17.47 4.97
CA PRO A 588 0.26 -17.43 3.78
C PRO A 588 -0.16 -16.29 2.85
N ALA A 589 0.79 -15.79 2.05
CA ALA A 589 0.56 -14.62 1.18
C ALA A 589 -0.62 -14.83 0.20
N ASP A 590 -0.79 -16.04 -0.30
CA ASP A 590 -1.83 -16.46 -1.25
C ASP A 590 -3.09 -17.01 -0.57
N GLY A 591 -3.22 -16.87 0.75
CA GLY A 591 -4.31 -17.42 1.54
C GLY A 591 -4.96 -16.42 2.50
N GLU A 592 -4.81 -15.11 2.26
CA GLU A 592 -5.39 -14.10 3.16
C GLU A 592 -6.91 -14.29 3.30
N THR A 593 -7.39 -14.25 4.54
CA THR A 593 -8.81 -14.29 4.85
C THR A 593 -9.17 -13.15 5.79
N VAL A 594 -10.23 -12.40 5.47
CA VAL A 594 -10.67 -11.22 6.21
C VAL A 594 -12.19 -11.24 6.39
N LEU A 595 -12.67 -10.83 7.57
CA LEU A 595 -14.09 -10.57 7.84
C LEU A 595 -14.27 -9.12 8.28
N TYR A 596 -15.20 -8.41 7.65
CA TYR A 596 -15.74 -7.15 8.13
C TYR A 596 -17.10 -7.41 8.78
N THR A 597 -17.19 -7.12 10.07
CA THR A 597 -18.41 -7.20 10.85
C THR A 597 -19.00 -5.81 11.03
N ILE A 598 -20.24 -5.62 10.59
CA ILE A 598 -20.96 -4.35 10.67
C ILE A 598 -21.92 -4.41 11.85
N THR A 599 -21.55 -3.78 12.96
CA THR A 599 -22.32 -3.78 14.21
C THR A 599 -23.62 -3.00 14.04
N GLY A 600 -24.75 -3.70 14.18
CA GLY A 600 -26.10 -3.19 13.92
C GLY A 600 -26.43 -3.03 12.42
N GLY A 601 -25.60 -3.57 11.53
CA GLY A 601 -25.85 -3.59 10.09
C GLY A 601 -26.86 -4.67 9.69
N GLY A 602 -27.62 -4.41 8.63
CA GLY A 602 -28.60 -5.34 8.08
C GLY A 602 -28.06 -6.28 6.99
N HIS A 603 -28.98 -6.85 6.22
CA HIS A 603 -28.76 -7.68 5.04
C HIS A 603 -28.47 -6.81 3.80
N THR A 604 -27.35 -6.11 3.82
CA THR A 604 -27.08 -5.01 2.88
C THR A 604 -25.65 -5.04 2.32
N TRP A 605 -25.37 -4.12 1.40
CA TRP A 605 -24.07 -3.88 0.80
C TRP A 605 -23.40 -2.63 1.41
N PRO A 606 -22.36 -2.76 2.26
CA PRO A 606 -21.70 -1.61 2.90
C PRO A 606 -21.21 -0.57 1.89
N GLY A 607 -21.58 0.70 2.12
CA GLY A 607 -21.25 1.82 1.24
C GLY A 607 -22.21 2.03 0.07
N SER A 608 -23.24 1.19 -0.10
CA SER A 608 -24.21 1.36 -1.18
C SER A 608 -25.28 2.40 -0.84
N ALA A 609 -25.25 3.52 -1.57
CA ALA A 609 -26.30 4.55 -1.49
C ALA A 609 -27.67 4.05 -2.00
N VAL A 610 -27.71 2.98 -2.80
CA VAL A 610 -28.96 2.35 -3.24
C VAL A 610 -29.52 1.49 -2.12
N ALA A 611 -28.68 0.68 -1.48
CA ALA A 611 -29.08 -0.16 -0.36
C ALA A 611 -29.55 0.68 0.86
N ALA A 612 -28.89 1.81 1.12
CA ALA A 612 -29.30 2.78 2.14
C ALA A 612 -30.70 3.40 1.91
N LYS A 613 -31.23 3.36 0.67
CA LYS A 613 -32.59 3.86 0.38
C LYS A 613 -33.69 2.83 0.67
N VAL A 614 -33.32 1.57 0.88
CA VAL A 614 -34.25 0.46 1.10
C VAL A 614 -34.05 -0.22 2.47
N GLU A 615 -33.44 0.49 3.42
CA GLU A 615 -33.13 -0.03 4.77
C GLU A 615 -34.34 -0.58 5.51
N ASP A 616 -35.54 -0.04 5.30
CA ASP A 616 -36.77 -0.59 5.90
C ASP A 616 -36.99 -2.07 5.51
N LEU A 617 -36.56 -2.45 4.30
CA LEU A 617 -36.68 -3.80 3.78
C LEU A 617 -35.52 -4.70 4.19
N ILE A 618 -34.28 -4.19 4.16
CA ILE A 618 -33.08 -5.03 4.29
C ILE A 618 -32.25 -4.77 5.55
N GLY A 619 -32.57 -3.73 6.33
CA GLY A 619 -31.85 -3.29 7.52
C GLY A 619 -30.83 -2.20 7.22
N ARG A 620 -30.21 -1.66 8.28
CA ARG A 620 -29.29 -0.50 8.22
C ARG A 620 -28.09 -0.77 7.33
N THR A 621 -27.75 0.17 6.44
CA THR A 621 -26.55 0.15 5.60
C THR A 621 -25.49 1.06 6.21
N THR A 622 -24.33 0.51 6.55
CA THR A 622 -23.21 1.36 6.95
C THR A 622 -22.66 2.11 5.74
N MET A 623 -22.34 3.39 5.95
CA MET A 623 -21.62 4.22 4.99
C MET A 623 -20.19 4.55 5.48
N SER A 624 -19.78 3.99 6.62
CA SER A 624 -18.47 4.20 7.22
C SER A 624 -17.34 3.52 6.44
N ILE A 625 -17.68 2.50 5.64
CA ILE A 625 -16.78 1.80 4.74
C ILE A 625 -17.42 1.64 3.36
N SER A 626 -16.60 1.45 2.34
CA SER A 626 -17.04 0.98 1.02
C SER A 626 -16.60 -0.47 0.83
N ALA A 627 -17.56 -1.40 0.74
CA ALA A 627 -17.25 -2.79 0.44
C ALA A 627 -16.50 -2.91 -0.89
N ASN A 628 -16.87 -2.13 -1.91
CA ASN A 628 -16.24 -2.17 -3.23
C ASN A 628 -14.77 -1.77 -3.21
N GLU A 629 -14.41 -0.71 -2.47
CA GLU A 629 -13.01 -0.25 -2.40
C GLU A 629 -12.15 -1.26 -1.63
N LEU A 630 -12.66 -1.80 -0.52
CA LEU A 630 -11.98 -2.83 0.27
C LEU A 630 -11.84 -4.15 -0.50
N MET A 631 -12.87 -4.56 -1.24
CA MET A 631 -12.82 -5.73 -2.12
C MET A 631 -11.79 -5.54 -3.22
N TRP A 632 -11.76 -4.38 -3.88
CA TRP A 632 -10.80 -4.14 -4.94
C TRP A 632 -9.36 -4.13 -4.40
N GLU A 633 -9.13 -3.46 -3.26
CA GLU A 633 -7.83 -3.49 -2.58
C GLU A 633 -7.38 -4.90 -2.23
N PHE A 634 -8.32 -5.77 -1.86
CA PHE A 634 -8.06 -7.17 -1.60
C PHE A 634 -7.75 -7.93 -2.89
N PHE A 635 -8.64 -7.89 -3.89
CA PHE A 635 -8.51 -8.59 -5.16
C PHE A 635 -7.20 -8.28 -5.89
N ARG A 636 -6.80 -7.01 -5.98
CA ARG A 636 -5.58 -6.64 -6.70
C ARG A 636 -4.30 -7.26 -6.13
N ARG A 637 -4.30 -7.63 -4.83
CA ARG A 637 -3.17 -8.26 -4.13
C ARG A 637 -3.17 -9.78 -4.26
N HIS A 638 -4.25 -10.36 -4.78
CA HIS A 638 -4.48 -11.80 -4.82
C HIS A 638 -4.74 -12.31 -6.25
N PRO A 639 -3.86 -12.04 -7.23
CA PRO A 639 -3.96 -12.71 -8.53
C PRO A 639 -3.72 -14.22 -8.38
N LEU A 640 -4.28 -15.00 -9.29
CA LEU A 640 -3.99 -16.43 -9.40
C LEU A 640 -2.53 -16.62 -9.85
N HIS A 641 -1.76 -17.36 -9.06
CA HIS A 641 -0.39 -17.76 -9.39
C HIS A 641 -0.42 -19.14 -10.06
N GLY A 642 0.15 -19.23 -11.27
CA GLY A 642 0.22 -20.47 -12.06
C GLY A 642 1.30 -21.46 -11.62
#